data_AF-A0A3P8UE34-F1
#
_entry.id   AF-A0A3P8UE34-F1
#
_cell.length_a   1.000
_cell.length_b   1.000
_cell.length_c   1.000
_cell.angle_alpha   90.00
_cell.angle_beta   90.00
_cell.angle_gamma   90.00
#
_symmetry.space_group_name_H-M   'P 1'
#
loop_
_entity.id
_entity.type
_entity.pdbx_description
1 polymer ?
#
loop_
_entity_poly.entity_id
_entity_poly.type
_entity_poly.pdbx_seq_one_letter_code
_entity_poly.pdbx_strand_id
1 'polypeptide(L)'
;MPPRRKGAFQLAKKEVDETEKQVMVQSLIIQTDYFIKKSVFSICSQADELAPVGNYEQRKQEEEKRLQNILDRLNTLSLELSPPGPSTDASNISTEDSGDEDDEDSVEDEDEDKDDEVDEKLAVKPPSQSDPRIYKVLSDFQGEQDGDLSVQKGDLLRIVRRAADGWWLAQDSKGKRGVVPKTYLKIIFMLIVIGDESKNNHVYLYFNSKTPQSNWSTLRKALTEIDATDVLSAMGAIPSGFRPSTLNKLLVEEGVMYRGSHHVQPSLSQSQLSFKDLFLDVETGRVRARHVQTCLCFTLWSCRMIPTPGVGVQVLSRHVRLCAFDGNQVLSNIHTVRATYNPKSPKTWSFSPRMTGVLPSLLDGDCFLRCSSSSPDLGILFELGVTFIRNSTGERGELSCGWSFLKLTDDSGNSLPSRTYELQVNGGTPYEKNVELETSVRRGCKKKQVQSKSETIKYHLHLLSSISSSPLHLLPETLLHCLNCVHLLALHRQLLADTLLMDRPTMQNAELISSPFLSTFPVLLDQPDLLDALRGAWLEAEIRMRRTEDLSFLKQEFVKVYMSSVYFLLHSPSLPPYRWADPASEEQRAKVIYITLDSLKHVQQTTGISGSPEVFFDHTHQHLAFDLTELNFDLLGVAQ
;
A
#
# COMPACT_ATOMS: atom_id res chain seq x y z
N MET A 1 17.74 -54.41 -8.68
CA MET A 1 18.21 -53.44 -7.68
C MET A 1 17.00 -52.95 -6.87
N PRO A 2 17.05 -52.96 -5.53
CA PRO A 2 15.95 -52.42 -4.71
C PRO A 2 15.96 -50.89 -4.72
N PRO A 3 14.81 -50.22 -4.49
CA PRO A 3 14.72 -48.76 -4.49
C PRO A 3 15.50 -48.18 -3.31
N ARG A 4 16.34 -47.17 -3.59
CA ARG A 4 17.16 -46.48 -2.58
C ARG A 4 16.27 -45.95 -1.46
N ARG A 5 16.62 -46.26 -0.20
CA ARG A 5 16.04 -45.69 1.02
C ARG A 5 16.03 -44.16 0.89
N LYS A 6 14.84 -43.55 0.89
CA LYS A 6 14.69 -42.08 0.97
C LYS A 6 15.30 -41.60 2.29
N GLY A 7 16.15 -40.58 2.22
CA GLY A 7 16.86 -40.05 3.40
C GLY A 7 15.91 -39.37 4.39
N ALA A 8 16.22 -39.45 5.68
CA ALA A 8 15.42 -38.89 6.78
C ALA A 8 15.02 -37.41 6.58
N PHE A 9 15.86 -36.63 5.89
CA PHE A 9 15.60 -35.23 5.56
C PHE A 9 14.45 -35.03 4.56
N GLN A 10 14.26 -35.95 3.60
CA GLN A 10 13.15 -35.86 2.64
C GLN A 10 11.82 -36.33 3.25
N LEU A 11 11.86 -37.24 4.23
CA LEU A 11 10.69 -37.63 5.02
C LEU A 11 10.26 -36.50 5.96
N ALA A 12 11.19 -35.90 6.69
CA ALA A 12 10.92 -34.75 7.56
C ALA A 12 10.39 -33.55 6.77
N LYS A 13 10.95 -33.28 5.57
CA LYS A 13 10.45 -32.19 4.71
C LYS A 13 9.02 -32.46 4.21
N LYS A 14 8.68 -33.71 3.90
CA LYS A 14 7.33 -34.08 3.50
C LYS A 14 6.35 -33.95 4.68
N GLU A 15 6.72 -34.39 5.88
CA GLU A 15 5.91 -34.24 7.10
C GLU A 15 5.71 -32.78 7.50
N VAL A 16 6.73 -31.92 7.33
CA VAL A 16 6.62 -30.46 7.53
C VAL A 16 5.69 -29.84 6.48
N ASP A 17 5.82 -30.19 5.20
CA ASP A 17 4.93 -29.69 4.15
C ASP A 17 3.46 -30.17 4.35
N GLU A 18 3.27 -31.36 4.91
CA GLU A 18 1.96 -31.98 5.17
C GLU A 18 1.30 -31.39 6.43
N THR A 19 2.08 -31.10 7.48
CA THR A 19 1.64 -30.36 8.67
C THR A 19 1.38 -28.87 8.38
N GLU A 20 2.22 -28.21 7.58
CA GLU A 20 1.96 -26.84 7.12
C GLU A 20 0.65 -26.75 6.32
N LYS A 21 0.36 -27.74 5.47
CA LYS A 21 -0.93 -27.84 4.77
C LYS A 21 -2.10 -28.09 5.73
N GLN A 22 -1.96 -28.97 6.71
CA GLN A 22 -3.01 -29.21 7.71
C GLN A 22 -3.31 -27.97 8.56
N VAL A 23 -2.28 -27.27 9.03
CA VAL A 23 -2.40 -26.00 9.78
C VAL A 23 -3.04 -24.92 8.92
N MET A 24 -2.69 -24.85 7.64
CA MET A 24 -3.28 -23.91 6.67
C MET A 24 -4.78 -24.19 6.44
N VAL A 25 -5.17 -25.46 6.32
CA VAL A 25 -6.58 -25.86 6.18
C VAL A 25 -7.37 -25.61 7.45
N GLN A 26 -6.84 -25.93 8.64
CA GLN A 26 -7.49 -25.64 9.92
C GLN A 26 -7.67 -24.13 10.14
N SER A 27 -6.66 -23.32 9.81
CA SER A 27 -6.78 -21.86 9.89
C SER A 27 -7.85 -21.33 8.93
N LEU A 28 -7.95 -21.90 7.72
CA LEU A 28 -8.98 -21.53 6.74
C LEU A 28 -10.39 -21.90 7.23
N ILE A 29 -10.56 -23.08 7.84
CA ILE A 29 -11.82 -23.56 8.42
C ILE A 29 -12.28 -22.65 9.57
N ILE A 30 -11.39 -22.31 10.50
CA ILE A 30 -11.71 -21.43 11.64
C ILE A 30 -12.11 -20.02 11.16
N GLN A 31 -11.45 -19.53 10.12
CA GLN A 31 -11.73 -18.21 9.56
C GLN A 31 -13.04 -18.19 8.76
N THR A 32 -13.36 -19.25 8.01
CA THR A 32 -14.66 -19.39 7.35
C THR A 32 -15.80 -19.56 8.36
N ASP A 33 -15.61 -20.35 9.43
CA ASP A 33 -16.57 -20.47 10.54
C ASP A 33 -16.86 -19.11 11.21
N TYR A 34 -15.82 -18.31 11.45
CA TYR A 34 -15.98 -16.94 11.99
C TYR A 34 -16.75 -16.01 11.04
N PHE A 35 -16.42 -16.02 9.74
CA PHE A 35 -17.14 -15.21 8.75
C PHE A 35 -18.60 -15.63 8.63
N ILE A 36 -18.90 -16.93 8.60
CA ILE A 36 -20.27 -17.45 8.54
C ILE A 36 -21.04 -17.05 9.80
N LYS A 37 -20.48 -17.24 11.01
CA LYS A 37 -21.13 -16.82 12.27
C LYS A 37 -21.39 -15.32 12.32
N LYS A 38 -20.48 -14.49 11.81
CA LYS A 38 -20.65 -13.04 11.71
C LYS A 38 -21.73 -12.65 10.69
N SER A 39 -21.79 -13.32 9.54
CA SER A 39 -22.82 -13.12 8.53
C SER A 39 -24.21 -13.51 9.04
N VAL A 40 -24.33 -14.65 9.73
CA VAL A 40 -25.58 -15.09 10.38
C VAL A 40 -26.03 -14.08 11.45
N PHE A 41 -25.11 -13.62 12.30
CA PHE A 41 -25.40 -12.60 13.31
C PHE A 41 -25.89 -11.28 12.69
N SER A 42 -25.27 -10.84 11.59
CA SER A 42 -25.67 -9.63 10.86
C SER A 42 -27.07 -9.74 10.23
N ILE A 43 -27.41 -10.92 9.69
CA ILE A 43 -28.73 -11.22 9.10
C ILE A 43 -29.83 -11.25 10.19
N CYS A 44 -29.50 -11.73 11.39
CA CYS A 44 -30.42 -11.70 12.54
C CYS A 44 -30.61 -10.29 13.11
N SER A 45 -29.58 -9.43 13.09
CA SER A 45 -29.66 -8.06 13.64
C SER A 45 -30.40 -7.04 12.76
N GLN A 46 -30.60 -7.32 11.46
CA GLN A 46 -31.37 -6.48 10.53
C GLN A 46 -32.88 -6.75 10.56
N ALA A 47 -33.40 -7.41 11.60
CA ALA A 47 -34.81 -7.81 11.72
C ALA A 47 -35.81 -6.65 11.89
N ASP A 48 -35.36 -5.43 12.18
CA ASP A 48 -36.23 -4.29 12.51
C ASP A 48 -36.54 -3.33 11.35
N GLU A 49 -36.03 -3.57 10.14
CA GLU A 49 -36.38 -2.77 8.95
C GLU A 49 -37.46 -3.43 8.09
N LEU A 50 -38.62 -2.77 7.97
CA LEU A 50 -39.73 -3.18 7.10
C LEU A 50 -39.36 -3.00 5.61
N ALA A 51 -38.66 -3.96 5.03
CA ALA A 51 -38.38 -4.00 3.59
C ALA A 51 -39.60 -4.56 2.80
N PRO A 52 -40.10 -3.89 1.75
CA PRO A 52 -41.33 -4.26 1.03
C PRO A 52 -41.05 -5.27 -0.09
N VAL A 53 -40.52 -6.45 0.23
CA VAL A 53 -40.26 -7.50 -0.77
C VAL A 53 -40.97 -8.77 -0.35
N GLY A 54 -42.08 -9.11 -1.02
CA GLY A 54 -42.98 -10.22 -0.66
C GLY A 54 -42.38 -11.64 -0.67
N ASN A 55 -41.08 -11.79 -0.89
CA ASN A 55 -40.32 -13.05 -0.83
C ASN A 55 -39.03 -12.93 0.02
N TYR A 56 -38.88 -11.86 0.81
CA TYR A 56 -37.67 -11.61 1.60
C TYR A 56 -37.48 -12.65 2.71
N GLU A 57 -38.50 -12.89 3.54
CA GLU A 57 -38.47 -13.93 4.59
C GLU A 57 -38.08 -15.30 4.02
N GLN A 58 -38.62 -15.67 2.86
CA GLN A 58 -38.40 -17.00 2.28
C GLN A 58 -36.94 -17.16 1.81
N ARG A 59 -36.37 -16.15 1.14
CA ARG A 59 -34.96 -16.17 0.72
C ARG A 59 -34.00 -16.10 1.91
N LYS A 60 -34.37 -15.36 2.96
CA LYS A 60 -33.62 -15.30 4.22
C LYS A 60 -33.54 -16.68 4.88
N GLN A 61 -34.67 -17.38 5.01
CA GLN A 61 -34.71 -18.73 5.57
C GLN A 61 -33.94 -19.76 4.73
N GLU A 62 -33.96 -19.63 3.41
CA GLU A 62 -33.25 -20.52 2.50
C GLU A 62 -31.72 -20.33 2.59
N GLU A 63 -31.24 -19.09 2.69
CA GLU A 63 -29.82 -18.80 2.88
C GLU A 63 -29.34 -19.12 4.31
N GLU A 64 -30.16 -18.93 5.35
CA GLU A 64 -29.85 -19.37 6.72
C GLU A 64 -29.64 -20.90 6.78
N LYS A 65 -30.54 -21.68 6.17
CA LYS A 65 -30.40 -23.15 6.08
C LYS A 65 -29.14 -23.56 5.30
N ARG A 66 -28.81 -22.83 4.24
CA ARG A 66 -27.62 -23.09 3.42
C ARG A 66 -26.33 -22.83 4.20
N LEU A 67 -26.26 -21.72 4.95
CA LEU A 67 -25.12 -21.37 5.79
C LEU A 67 -24.94 -22.36 6.96
N GLN A 68 -26.04 -22.80 7.57
CA GLN A 68 -26.00 -23.80 8.64
C GLN A 68 -25.46 -25.15 8.14
N ASN A 69 -25.87 -25.60 6.96
CA ASN A 69 -25.35 -26.83 6.35
C ASN A 69 -23.84 -26.74 6.06
N ILE A 70 -23.37 -25.58 5.59
CA ILE A 70 -21.93 -25.34 5.37
C ILE A 70 -21.17 -25.37 6.69
N LEU A 71 -21.73 -24.80 7.76
CA LEU A 71 -21.15 -24.83 9.11
C LEU A 71 -20.99 -26.27 9.63
N ASP A 72 -22.02 -27.09 9.48
CA ASP A 72 -22.01 -28.49 9.94
C ASP A 72 -20.99 -29.33 9.16
N ARG A 73 -20.86 -29.10 7.84
CA ARG A 73 -19.83 -29.73 7.01
C ARG A 73 -18.42 -29.29 7.42
N LEU A 74 -18.23 -28.01 7.74
CA LEU A 74 -16.94 -27.49 8.21
C LEU A 74 -16.56 -28.05 9.59
N ASN A 75 -17.52 -28.19 10.50
CA ASN A 75 -17.31 -28.82 11.80
C ASN A 75 -16.93 -30.30 11.65
N THR A 76 -17.60 -31.03 10.75
CA THR A 76 -17.29 -32.43 10.47
C THR A 76 -15.86 -32.58 9.91
N LEU A 77 -15.48 -31.74 8.96
CA LEU A 77 -14.13 -31.71 8.40
C LEU A 77 -13.06 -31.31 9.44
N SER A 78 -13.40 -30.44 10.39
CA SER A 78 -12.52 -30.04 11.49
C SER A 78 -12.23 -31.21 12.46
N LEU A 79 -13.25 -32.03 12.72
CA LEU A 79 -13.13 -33.25 13.53
C LEU A 79 -12.29 -34.33 12.83
N GLU A 80 -12.45 -34.51 11.52
CA GLU A 80 -11.66 -35.49 10.73
C GLU A 80 -10.17 -35.12 10.59
N LEU A 81 -9.84 -33.83 10.66
CA LEU A 81 -8.47 -33.32 10.49
C LEU A 81 -7.69 -33.20 11.81
N SER A 82 -8.30 -33.52 12.95
CA SER A 82 -7.61 -33.54 14.24
C SER A 82 -6.79 -34.84 14.40
N PRO A 83 -5.51 -34.79 14.83
CA PRO A 83 -4.68 -35.99 14.92
C PRO A 83 -5.22 -36.99 15.98
N PRO A 84 -5.05 -38.32 15.77
CA PRO A 84 -5.43 -39.31 16.77
C PRO A 84 -4.55 -39.13 18.01
N GLY A 85 -5.19 -38.88 19.15
CA GLY A 85 -4.52 -38.80 20.45
C GLY A 85 -3.83 -40.13 20.80
N PRO A 86 -2.79 -40.11 21.65
CA PRO A 86 -2.07 -41.31 22.03
C PRO A 86 -2.98 -42.29 22.77
N SER A 87 -2.99 -43.52 22.29
CA SER A 87 -3.51 -44.72 22.95
C SER A 87 -2.94 -44.85 24.36
N THR A 88 -3.81 -45.02 25.35
CA THR A 88 -3.44 -45.56 26.66
C THR A 88 -4.26 -46.84 26.88
N ASP A 89 -3.71 -47.97 26.44
CA ASP A 89 -4.11 -49.29 26.90
C ASP A 89 -3.13 -49.74 27.99
N ALA A 90 -3.59 -49.86 29.24
CA ALA A 90 -3.85 -51.17 29.87
C ALA A 90 -3.97 -51.09 31.41
N SER A 91 -5.15 -51.51 31.89
CA SER A 91 -5.44 -52.30 33.12
C SER A 91 -5.28 -51.61 34.49
N ASN A 92 -6.20 -51.67 35.47
CA ASN A 92 -7.24 -52.68 35.77
C ASN A 92 -8.25 -52.21 36.86
N ILE A 93 -9.52 -52.66 36.73
CA ILE A 93 -10.51 -53.04 37.78
C ILE A 93 -11.18 -51.89 38.58
N SER A 94 -12.50 -51.75 38.78
CA SER A 94 -13.72 -52.61 38.77
C SER A 94 -14.98 -51.73 38.58
N THR A 95 -15.90 -52.06 37.65
CA THR A 95 -17.30 -52.58 37.83
C THR A 95 -18.14 -52.05 39.01
N GLU A 96 -19.28 -51.42 38.67
CA GLU A 96 -20.66 -51.51 39.21
C GLU A 96 -21.41 -50.23 38.74
N ASP A 97 -22.30 -50.25 37.75
CA ASP A 97 -23.70 -50.76 37.65
C ASP A 97 -24.79 -49.78 38.17
N SER A 98 -25.84 -49.63 37.34
CA SER A 98 -27.15 -48.96 37.55
C SER A 98 -27.16 -47.45 37.84
N GLY A 99 -28.12 -46.63 37.40
CA GLY A 99 -29.40 -46.84 36.71
C GLY A 99 -30.06 -45.46 36.48
N ASP A 100 -31.14 -45.47 35.70
CA ASP A 100 -32.01 -44.36 35.31
C ASP A 100 -32.51 -43.48 36.48
N GLU A 101 -32.83 -42.21 36.21
CA GLU A 101 -34.22 -41.71 36.15
C GLU A 101 -34.29 -40.18 36.08
N ASP A 102 -35.28 -39.74 35.32
CA ASP A 102 -35.84 -38.40 35.19
C ASP A 102 -36.28 -37.82 36.55
N ASP A 103 -36.31 -36.50 36.70
CA ASP A 103 -37.57 -35.76 36.85
C ASP A 103 -37.39 -34.30 37.28
N GLU A 104 -38.42 -33.56 36.87
CA GLU A 104 -38.66 -32.14 36.89
C GLU A 104 -38.82 -31.51 38.28
N ASP A 105 -38.87 -30.16 38.23
CA ASP A 105 -39.79 -29.33 39.00
C ASP A 105 -39.39 -28.75 40.37
N SER A 106 -38.99 -27.47 40.30
CA SER A 106 -39.79 -26.29 40.70
C SER A 106 -39.89 -25.86 42.19
N VAL A 107 -39.99 -24.52 42.30
CA VAL A 107 -40.77 -23.72 43.27
C VAL A 107 -40.03 -22.96 44.41
N GLU A 108 -40.09 -21.62 44.23
CA GLU A 108 -40.37 -20.50 45.16
C GLU A 108 -39.42 -20.07 46.29
N ASP A 109 -38.97 -18.82 46.14
CA ASP A 109 -39.23 -17.63 46.97
C ASP A 109 -39.24 -17.77 48.51
N GLU A 110 -38.51 -16.86 49.16
CA GLU A 110 -39.06 -16.04 50.24
C GLU A 110 -38.17 -14.78 50.48
N ASP A 111 -38.86 -13.64 50.50
CA ASP A 111 -38.38 -12.28 50.77
C ASP A 111 -38.02 -12.07 52.26
N GLU A 112 -37.17 -11.07 52.57
CA GLU A 112 -37.46 -10.11 53.65
C GLU A 112 -36.54 -8.85 53.60
N ASP A 113 -37.19 -7.69 53.75
CA ASP A 113 -36.70 -6.31 53.62
C ASP A 113 -35.78 -5.80 54.75
N LYS A 114 -34.91 -4.81 54.45
CA LYS A 114 -34.99 -3.40 54.98
C LYS A 114 -33.74 -2.52 54.73
N ASP A 115 -34.01 -1.42 54.04
CA ASP A 115 -33.66 0.01 54.29
C ASP A 115 -32.20 0.56 54.35
N ASP A 116 -32.03 1.56 53.46
CA ASP A 116 -31.37 2.87 53.61
C ASP A 116 -29.97 3.20 52.99
N GLU A 117 -30.07 4.11 52.01
CA GLU A 117 -29.24 5.27 51.64
C GLU A 117 -27.86 5.13 50.93
N VAL A 118 -27.94 5.32 49.61
CA VAL A 118 -27.14 6.18 48.70
C VAL A 118 -25.69 6.54 49.08
N ASP A 119 -24.73 5.99 48.32
CA ASP A 119 -23.50 6.70 47.96
C ASP A 119 -23.06 6.34 46.53
N GLU A 120 -22.89 7.34 45.67
CA GLU A 120 -22.51 7.24 44.26
C GLU A 120 -21.07 6.71 44.10
N LYS A 121 -20.87 5.45 43.68
CA LYS A 121 -19.59 4.99 43.11
C LYS A 121 -19.76 4.02 41.94
N LEU A 122 -19.43 4.54 40.75
CA LEU A 122 -18.77 3.87 39.62
C LEU A 122 -19.36 2.52 39.19
N ALA A 123 -20.35 2.57 38.28
CA ALA A 123 -20.69 1.42 37.45
C ALA A 123 -19.46 0.99 36.63
N VAL A 124 -18.94 -0.19 36.96
CA VAL A 124 -17.93 -0.91 36.19
C VAL A 124 -18.52 -1.24 34.82
N LYS A 125 -17.97 -0.61 33.77
CA LYS A 125 -18.24 -0.97 32.38
C LYS A 125 -17.85 -2.44 32.15
N PRO A 126 -18.62 -3.22 31.37
CA PRO A 126 -18.24 -4.58 31.01
C PRO A 126 -16.89 -4.58 30.24
N PRO A 127 -15.99 -5.54 30.48
CA PRO A 127 -14.68 -5.59 29.84
C PRO A 127 -14.82 -5.80 28.34
N SER A 128 -14.16 -4.90 27.62
CA SER A 128 -14.21 -4.65 26.19
C SER A 128 -13.48 -5.69 25.33
N GLN A 129 -14.15 -6.00 24.21
CA GLN A 129 -13.63 -6.32 22.86
C GLN A 129 -12.59 -7.45 22.72
N SER A 130 -13.05 -8.61 22.25
CA SER A 130 -12.23 -9.61 21.59
C SER A 130 -11.59 -9.03 20.31
N ASP A 131 -10.29 -9.22 20.14
CA ASP A 131 -9.56 -8.77 18.96
C ASP A 131 -9.73 -9.78 17.81
N PRO A 132 -10.21 -9.37 16.62
CA PRO A 132 -10.38 -10.27 15.47
C PRO A 132 -9.06 -10.74 14.84
N ARG A 133 -7.90 -10.25 15.31
CA ARG A 133 -6.58 -10.59 14.76
C ARG A 133 -6.04 -11.91 15.34
N ILE A 134 -5.41 -12.71 14.48
CA ILE A 134 -4.69 -13.93 14.87
C ILE A 134 -3.21 -13.59 15.12
N TYR A 135 -2.67 -14.11 16.22
CA TYR A 135 -1.30 -13.86 16.66
C TYR A 135 -0.46 -15.13 16.60
N LYS A 136 0.74 -15.03 16.05
CA LYS A 136 1.76 -16.10 16.09
C LYS A 136 2.66 -15.94 17.30
N VAL A 137 2.89 -17.04 18.00
CA VAL A 137 3.85 -17.13 19.09
C VAL A 137 5.27 -17.17 18.53
N LEU A 138 6.13 -16.26 19.00
CA LEU A 138 7.50 -16.04 18.51
C LEU A 138 8.54 -16.95 19.20
N SER A 139 8.26 -17.36 20.43
CA SER A 139 9.12 -18.18 21.29
C SER A 139 8.25 -19.02 22.21
N ASP A 140 8.74 -20.19 22.62
CA ASP A 140 8.05 -21.02 23.59
C ASP A 140 7.83 -20.24 24.89
N PHE A 141 6.65 -20.36 25.48
CA PHE A 141 6.29 -19.80 26.77
C PHE A 141 5.64 -20.91 27.59
N GLN A 142 6.31 -21.31 28.67
CA GLN A 142 5.71 -22.19 29.67
C GLN A 142 5.08 -21.32 30.73
N GLY A 143 3.80 -21.54 31.00
CA GLY A 143 3.08 -20.85 32.06
C GLY A 143 3.64 -21.27 33.41
N GLU A 144 4.05 -20.30 34.22
CA GLU A 144 4.63 -20.53 35.55
C GLU A 144 3.58 -20.32 36.65
N GLN A 145 2.49 -19.59 36.37
CA GLN A 145 1.42 -19.26 37.31
C GLN A 145 0.06 -19.85 36.90
N ASP A 146 -0.81 -20.04 37.90
CA ASP A 146 -2.19 -20.42 37.68
C ASP A 146 -2.94 -19.33 36.90
N GLY A 147 -3.27 -19.61 35.64
CA GLY A 147 -3.88 -18.68 34.71
C GLY A 147 -3.06 -18.41 33.45
N ASP A 148 -1.79 -18.84 33.41
CA ASP A 148 -0.93 -18.72 32.23
C ASP A 148 -1.29 -19.76 31.15
N LEU A 149 -1.22 -19.36 29.87
CA LEU A 149 -1.36 -20.28 28.75
C LEU A 149 0.03 -20.71 28.27
N SER A 150 0.38 -21.98 28.46
CA SER A 150 1.61 -22.53 27.89
C SER A 150 1.47 -22.68 26.37
N VAL A 151 2.40 -22.09 25.62
CA VAL A 151 2.37 -22.02 24.15
C VAL A 151 3.75 -22.31 23.55
N GLN A 152 3.79 -22.91 22.37
CA GLN A 152 5.01 -23.18 21.63
C GLN A 152 5.23 -22.16 20.51
N LYS A 153 6.49 -21.93 20.15
CA LYS A 153 6.89 -21.11 19.02
C LYS A 153 6.23 -21.62 17.75
N GLY A 154 5.41 -20.78 17.14
CA GLY A 154 4.65 -21.12 15.95
C GLY A 154 3.15 -21.20 16.18
N ASP A 155 2.70 -21.34 17.43
CA ASP A 155 1.29 -21.47 17.77
C ASP A 155 0.50 -20.22 17.39
N LEU A 156 -0.77 -20.44 17.03
CA LEU A 156 -1.71 -19.39 16.65
C LEU A 156 -2.70 -19.16 17.79
N LEU A 157 -2.78 -17.91 18.23
CA LEU A 157 -3.62 -17.50 19.35
C LEU A 157 -4.61 -16.41 18.94
N ARG A 158 -5.81 -16.48 19.51
CA ARG A 158 -6.80 -15.40 19.46
C ARG A 158 -6.76 -14.61 20.76
N ILE A 159 -6.66 -13.28 20.67
CA ILE A 159 -6.63 -12.43 21.87
C ILE A 159 -8.06 -12.09 22.29
N VAL A 160 -8.45 -12.64 23.45
CA VAL A 160 -9.76 -12.44 24.06
C VAL A 160 -9.81 -11.09 24.78
N ARG A 161 -8.71 -10.68 25.44
CA ARG A 161 -8.62 -9.40 26.14
C ARG A 161 -7.18 -8.92 26.24
N ARG A 162 -6.96 -7.61 26.01
CA ARG A 162 -5.66 -6.96 26.18
C ARG A 162 -5.63 -6.20 27.51
N ALA A 163 -4.67 -6.50 28.37
CA ALA A 163 -4.39 -5.68 29.54
C ALA A 163 -3.19 -4.75 29.29
N ALA A 164 -3.17 -3.62 30.02
CA ALA A 164 -2.17 -2.56 29.86
C ALA A 164 -0.80 -2.93 30.44
N ASP A 165 -0.75 -3.94 31.32
CA ASP A 165 0.45 -4.52 31.92
C ASP A 165 1.28 -5.38 30.95
N GLY A 166 0.79 -5.61 29.73
CA GLY A 166 1.46 -6.39 28.70
C GLY A 166 1.15 -7.90 28.74
N TRP A 167 0.27 -8.35 29.63
CA TRP A 167 -0.21 -9.73 29.71
C TRP A 167 -1.59 -9.83 29.06
N TRP A 168 -1.70 -10.61 27.99
CA TRP A 168 -2.91 -10.67 27.19
C TRP A 168 -3.59 -12.01 27.38
N LEU A 169 -4.91 -11.97 27.63
CA LEU A 169 -5.71 -13.18 27.69
C LEU A 169 -5.87 -13.71 26.26
N ALA A 170 -5.25 -14.85 26.01
CA ALA A 170 -5.26 -15.54 24.73
C ALA A 170 -6.07 -16.84 24.80
N GLN A 171 -6.52 -17.30 23.64
CA GLN A 171 -7.13 -18.61 23.45
C GLN A 171 -6.37 -19.35 22.35
N ASP A 172 -5.97 -20.59 22.63
CA ASP A 172 -5.33 -21.47 21.66
C ASP A 172 -6.33 -22.14 20.70
N SER A 173 -5.82 -22.87 19.71
CA SER A 173 -6.63 -23.64 18.75
C SER A 173 -7.43 -24.77 19.38
N LYS A 174 -7.10 -25.18 20.61
CA LYS A 174 -7.80 -26.20 21.39
C LYS A 174 -8.88 -25.60 22.30
N GLY A 175 -9.06 -24.28 22.26
CA GLY A 175 -10.05 -23.55 23.05
C GLY A 175 -9.61 -23.22 24.49
N LYS A 176 -8.40 -23.59 24.91
CA LYS A 176 -7.86 -23.29 26.25
C LYS A 176 -7.49 -21.81 26.33
N ARG A 177 -7.88 -21.18 27.44
CA ARG A 177 -7.64 -19.76 27.70
C ARG A 177 -6.61 -19.57 28.80
N GLY A 178 -5.80 -18.55 28.66
CA GLY A 178 -4.86 -18.11 29.69
C GLY A 178 -4.07 -16.89 29.22
N VAL A 179 -3.32 -16.28 30.13
CA VAL A 179 -2.55 -15.08 29.81
C VAL A 179 -1.21 -15.46 29.18
N VAL A 180 -0.78 -14.63 28.22
CA VAL A 180 0.52 -14.73 27.56
C VAL A 180 1.17 -13.35 27.45
N PRO A 181 2.49 -13.23 27.53
CA PRO A 181 3.14 -11.94 27.37
C PRO A 181 3.03 -11.46 25.93
N LYS A 182 2.61 -10.20 25.72
CA LYS A 182 2.55 -9.55 24.41
C LYS A 182 3.87 -9.66 23.64
N THR A 183 5.00 -9.58 24.34
CA THR A 183 6.35 -9.63 23.74
C THR A 183 6.66 -10.95 23.03
N TYR A 184 5.88 -12.01 23.31
CA TYR A 184 6.01 -13.31 22.68
C TYR A 184 5.08 -13.46 21.47
N LEU A 185 4.33 -12.43 21.10
CA LEU A 185 3.29 -12.50 20.07
C LEU A 185 3.56 -11.58 18.88
N LYS A 186 3.15 -12.02 17.69
CA LYS A 186 3.21 -11.25 16.44
C LYS A 186 1.91 -11.36 15.67
N ILE A 187 1.33 -10.24 15.25
CA ILE A 187 0.12 -10.23 14.42
C ILE A 187 0.41 -10.88 13.07
N ILE A 188 -0.47 -11.76 12.61
CA ILE A 188 -0.51 -12.24 11.23
C ILE A 188 -1.62 -11.49 10.48
N PHE A 189 -1.24 -10.78 9.42
CA PHE A 189 -2.19 -10.32 8.40
C PHE A 189 -2.09 -11.25 7.19
N MET A 190 -3.23 -11.77 6.73
CA MET A 190 -3.32 -12.61 5.53
C MET A 190 -3.99 -11.82 4.42
N LEU A 191 -3.33 -11.68 3.27
CA LEU A 191 -3.93 -11.19 2.03
C LEU A 191 -4.20 -12.41 1.12
N ILE A 192 -5.43 -12.56 0.63
CA ILE A 192 -5.79 -13.58 -0.37
C ILE A 192 -5.63 -12.94 -1.74
N VAL A 193 -4.74 -13.48 -2.58
CA VAL A 193 -4.63 -13.11 -4.00
C VAL A 193 -5.05 -14.32 -4.84
N ILE A 194 -6.11 -14.16 -5.63
CA ILE A 194 -6.54 -15.16 -6.61
C ILE A 194 -5.82 -14.84 -7.93
N GLY A 195 -4.85 -15.67 -8.32
CA GLY A 195 -4.21 -15.59 -9.63
C GLY A 195 -4.83 -16.60 -10.59
N ASP A 196 -5.22 -16.16 -11.77
CA ASP A 196 -5.70 -17.02 -12.85
C ASP A 196 -4.56 -17.30 -13.84
N GLU A 197 -4.09 -18.55 -13.89
CA GLU A 197 -3.51 -19.12 -15.11
C GLU A 197 -3.87 -20.61 -15.19
N SER A 198 -4.84 -20.91 -16.06
CA SER A 198 -5.03 -22.17 -16.78
C SER A 198 -4.66 -23.48 -16.03
N LYS A 199 -5.70 -24.13 -15.50
CA LYS A 199 -5.72 -25.54 -15.03
C LYS A 199 -4.82 -25.84 -13.82
N ASN A 200 -5.06 -25.15 -12.71
CA ASN A 200 -5.24 -25.71 -11.36
C ASN A 200 -5.43 -24.56 -10.38
N ASN A 201 -6.59 -24.48 -9.73
CA ASN A 201 -6.86 -23.51 -8.65
C ASN A 201 -5.89 -23.73 -7.49
N HIS A 202 -4.78 -23.00 -7.47
CA HIS A 202 -3.88 -22.92 -6.32
C HIS A 202 -4.00 -21.53 -5.69
N VAL A 203 -4.48 -21.49 -4.45
CA VAL A 203 -4.53 -20.29 -3.62
C VAL A 203 -3.15 -20.06 -3.03
N TYR A 204 -2.53 -18.91 -3.31
CA TYR A 204 -1.30 -18.48 -2.64
C TYR A 204 -1.66 -17.52 -1.50
N LEU A 205 -1.24 -17.86 -0.28
CA LEU A 205 -1.42 -17.00 0.90
C LEU A 205 -0.07 -16.34 1.24
N TYR A 206 -0.01 -15.02 1.15
CA TYR A 206 1.14 -14.23 1.58
C TYR A 206 1.00 -13.86 3.06
N PHE A 207 2.01 -14.22 3.86
CA PHE A 207 2.13 -13.79 5.25
C PHE A 207 2.90 -12.46 5.30
N ASN A 208 2.22 -11.33 5.45
CA ASN A 208 2.92 -10.08 5.77
C ASN A 208 2.96 -9.91 7.29
N SER A 209 4.17 -9.83 7.83
CA SER A 209 4.39 -9.77 9.27
C SER A 209 5.36 -8.62 9.58
N LYS A 210 4.94 -7.37 9.39
CA LYS A 210 5.69 -6.21 9.91
C LYS A 210 4.77 -5.07 10.34
N THR A 211 4.94 -4.67 11.60
CA THR A 211 4.73 -3.29 12.09
C THR A 211 5.94 -2.42 11.70
N PRO A 212 5.80 -1.09 11.63
CA PRO A 212 6.86 -0.19 11.20
C PRO A 212 7.89 0.01 12.32
N GLN A 213 8.93 -0.83 12.36
CA GLN A 213 10.18 -0.49 13.06
C GLN A 213 11.40 -1.18 12.44
N SER A 214 12.35 -0.31 12.07
CA SER A 214 13.73 -0.53 11.61
C SER A 214 13.93 -1.29 10.29
N ASN A 215 14.31 -0.52 9.28
CA ASN A 215 14.72 -0.90 7.92
C ASN A 215 16.03 -1.73 7.86
N TRP A 216 16.51 -2.26 8.98
CA TRP A 216 17.79 -2.96 9.09
C TRP A 216 17.77 -4.41 8.60
N SER A 217 16.63 -5.09 8.71
CA SER A 217 16.50 -6.51 8.31
C SER A 217 16.48 -6.69 6.79
N THR A 218 15.83 -5.76 6.08
CA THR A 218 15.76 -5.72 4.61
C THR A 218 17.13 -5.41 4.00
N LEU A 219 17.86 -4.44 4.58
CA LEU A 219 19.24 -4.10 4.22
C LEU A 219 20.23 -5.26 4.42
N ARG A 220 20.14 -6.01 5.54
CA ARG A 220 21.04 -7.16 5.77
C ARG A 220 20.80 -8.29 4.78
N LYS A 221 19.56 -8.54 4.37
CA LYS A 221 19.25 -9.56 3.35
C LYS A 221 19.87 -9.19 2.00
N ALA A 222 19.80 -7.92 1.63
CA ALA A 222 20.42 -7.38 0.42
C ALA A 222 21.96 -7.41 0.43
N LEU A 223 22.60 -7.39 1.60
CA LEU A 223 24.06 -7.47 1.74
C LEU A 223 24.60 -8.92 1.70
N THR A 224 23.73 -9.93 1.83
CA THR A 224 24.14 -11.35 1.98
C THR A 224 23.89 -12.22 0.74
N GLU A 225 23.07 -11.77 -0.22
CA GLU A 225 22.98 -12.45 -1.51
C GLU A 225 24.16 -12.01 -2.37
N ILE A 226 24.86 -12.98 -2.97
CA ILE A 226 25.85 -12.71 -4.03
C ILE A 226 25.05 -12.17 -5.21
N ASP A 227 24.87 -10.85 -5.19
CA ASP A 227 23.90 -10.15 -6.01
C ASP A 227 24.38 -10.22 -7.46
N ALA A 228 23.49 -10.52 -8.39
CA ALA A 228 23.86 -10.65 -9.80
C ALA A 228 24.45 -9.34 -10.39
N THR A 229 24.39 -8.24 -9.64
CA THR A 229 25.15 -7.00 -9.86
C THR A 229 26.67 -7.14 -9.67
N ASP A 230 27.16 -7.99 -8.76
CA ASP A 230 28.59 -8.27 -8.55
C ASP A 230 29.16 -9.05 -9.74
N VAL A 231 28.40 -10.00 -10.27
CA VAL A 231 28.75 -10.76 -11.49
C VAL A 231 28.86 -9.82 -12.69
N LEU A 232 27.89 -8.91 -12.86
CA LEU A 232 27.90 -7.94 -13.95
C LEU A 232 29.03 -6.91 -13.83
N SER A 233 29.37 -6.50 -12.61
CA SER A 233 30.52 -5.64 -12.34
C SER A 233 31.83 -6.36 -12.66
N ALA A 234 31.96 -7.63 -12.29
CA ALA A 234 33.12 -8.47 -12.62
C ALA A 234 33.27 -8.71 -14.13
N MET A 235 32.15 -8.78 -14.86
CA MET A 235 32.14 -8.89 -16.32
C MET A 235 32.38 -7.54 -17.04
N GLY A 236 32.48 -6.43 -16.30
CA GLY A 236 32.66 -5.09 -16.87
C GLY A 236 31.41 -4.53 -17.58
N ALA A 237 30.24 -5.14 -17.37
CA ALA A 237 28.97 -4.68 -17.92
C ALA A 237 28.39 -3.51 -17.11
N ILE A 238 28.76 -3.38 -15.84
CA ILE A 238 28.32 -2.32 -14.93
C ILE A 238 29.55 -1.61 -14.33
N PRO A 239 29.55 -0.26 -14.21
CA PRO A 239 30.61 0.50 -13.53
C PRO A 239 30.74 0.12 -12.04
N SER A 240 31.96 0.10 -11.50
CA SER A 240 32.26 -0.38 -10.14
C SER A 240 31.53 0.35 -9.01
N GLY A 241 31.09 1.59 -9.23
CA GLY A 241 30.32 2.38 -8.25
C GLY A 241 28.81 2.11 -8.23
N PHE A 242 28.26 1.31 -9.16
CA PHE A 242 26.82 1.09 -9.25
C PHE A 242 26.38 0.00 -8.29
N ARG A 243 25.19 0.15 -7.73
CA ARG A 243 24.59 -0.79 -6.76
C ARG A 243 23.11 -0.99 -7.06
N PRO A 244 22.46 -2.04 -6.54
CA PRO A 244 20.99 -2.12 -6.60
C PRO A 244 20.32 -0.87 -6.01
N SER A 245 19.27 -0.34 -6.66
CA SER A 245 18.60 0.87 -6.17
C SER A 245 17.88 0.63 -4.84
N THR A 246 18.11 1.54 -3.89
CA THR A 246 17.52 1.50 -2.55
C THR A 246 16.05 1.91 -2.59
N LEU A 247 15.73 3.02 -3.26
CA LEU A 247 14.35 3.50 -3.40
C LEU A 247 13.52 2.57 -4.27
N ASN A 248 14.12 1.91 -5.28
CA ASN A 248 13.42 0.88 -6.05
C ASN A 248 13.01 -0.30 -5.17
N LYS A 249 13.91 -0.78 -4.29
CA LYS A 249 13.60 -1.88 -3.37
C LYS A 249 12.44 -1.52 -2.46
N LEU A 250 12.43 -0.32 -1.89
CA LEU A 250 11.30 0.17 -1.08
C LEU A 250 9.98 0.22 -1.89
N LEU A 251 10.03 0.69 -3.13
CA LEU A 251 8.86 0.73 -4.02
C LEU A 251 8.35 -0.66 -4.43
N VAL A 252 9.22 -1.67 -4.54
CA VAL A 252 8.83 -3.02 -4.93
C VAL A 252 8.37 -3.85 -3.73
N GLU A 253 9.09 -3.78 -2.62
CA GLU A 253 8.86 -4.65 -1.45
C GLU A 253 7.79 -4.10 -0.49
N GLU A 254 7.76 -2.79 -0.27
CA GLU A 254 6.85 -2.11 0.68
C GLU A 254 5.80 -1.24 -0.06
N GLY A 255 5.70 -1.45 -1.37
CA GLY A 255 5.32 -0.46 -2.39
C GLY A 255 4.04 0.35 -2.22
N VAL A 256 3.06 -0.08 -1.42
CA VAL A 256 1.83 0.70 -1.22
C VAL A 256 2.13 1.98 -0.44
N MET A 257 2.94 1.91 0.62
CA MET A 257 3.19 3.04 1.52
C MET A 257 3.96 4.17 0.84
N TYR A 258 4.81 3.87 -0.15
CA TYR A 258 5.64 4.87 -0.84
C TYR A 258 5.07 5.35 -2.17
N ARG A 259 3.85 4.92 -2.53
CA ARG A 259 3.15 5.35 -3.74
C ARG A 259 2.43 6.69 -3.55
N GLY A 260 2.20 7.37 -4.66
CA GLY A 260 1.45 8.63 -4.66
C GLY A 260 -0.02 8.39 -4.31
N SER A 261 -0.58 7.28 -4.78
CA SER A 261 -1.96 6.86 -4.48
C SER A 261 -2.25 6.74 -2.99
N HIS A 262 -1.28 6.30 -2.18
CA HIS A 262 -1.42 6.24 -0.72
C HIS A 262 -1.37 7.64 -0.07
N HIS A 263 -0.45 8.50 -0.51
CA HIS A 263 -0.22 9.81 0.12
C HIS A 263 -1.27 10.88 -0.23
N VAL A 264 -2.04 10.69 -1.32
CA VAL A 264 -3.12 11.63 -1.69
C VAL A 264 -4.40 11.41 -0.87
N GLN A 265 -4.51 10.22 -0.28
CA GLN A 265 -5.67 9.80 0.50
C GLN A 265 -5.73 10.49 1.87
N PRO A 266 -6.91 10.59 2.49
CA PRO A 266 -7.05 11.23 3.79
C PRO A 266 -6.53 10.31 4.91
N SER A 267 -5.89 10.90 5.91
CA SER A 267 -5.44 10.18 7.10
C SER A 267 -6.32 10.47 8.30
N LEU A 268 -6.62 9.46 9.12
CA LEU A 268 -7.33 9.65 10.38
C LEU A 268 -6.41 10.22 11.45
N SER A 269 -7.00 10.99 12.37
CA SER A 269 -6.31 11.48 13.56
C SER A 269 -6.04 10.34 14.54
N GLN A 270 -5.22 10.61 15.58
CA GLN A 270 -4.87 9.60 16.58
C GLN A 270 -6.09 9.02 17.30
N SER A 271 -7.17 9.79 17.47
CA SER A 271 -8.42 9.32 18.07
C SER A 271 -9.28 8.49 17.10
N GLN A 272 -8.95 8.51 15.80
CA GLN A 272 -9.74 7.92 14.71
C GLN A 272 -11.17 8.47 14.57
N LEU A 273 -11.49 9.57 15.27
CA LEU A 273 -12.82 10.21 15.24
C LEU A 273 -12.88 11.41 14.29
N SER A 274 -11.74 11.83 13.76
CA SER A 274 -11.63 12.96 12.84
C SER A 274 -10.50 12.73 11.84
N PHE A 275 -10.50 13.50 10.76
CA PHE A 275 -9.38 13.51 9.84
C PHE A 275 -8.22 14.31 10.41
N LYS A 276 -7.00 13.80 10.22
CA LYS A 276 -5.77 14.49 10.56
C LYS A 276 -5.51 15.63 9.59
N ASP A 277 -5.80 15.44 8.29
CA ASP A 277 -5.31 16.29 7.20
C ASP A 277 -6.40 16.87 6.27
N LEU A 278 -7.68 16.67 6.59
CA LEU A 278 -8.81 17.11 5.77
C LEU A 278 -9.79 17.95 6.62
N PHE A 279 -9.92 19.24 6.27
CA PHE A 279 -10.81 20.18 6.96
C PHE A 279 -11.48 21.10 5.95
N LEU A 280 -12.74 21.46 6.19
CA LEU A 280 -13.46 22.47 5.44
C LEU A 280 -13.56 23.78 6.22
N ASP A 281 -13.57 24.88 5.49
CA ASP A 281 -14.01 26.16 5.99
C ASP A 281 -15.54 26.25 5.84
N VAL A 282 -16.23 26.53 6.94
CA VAL A 282 -17.69 26.47 7.04
C VAL A 282 -18.34 27.62 6.26
N GLU A 283 -17.65 28.77 6.16
CA GLU A 283 -18.19 29.95 5.47
C GLU A 283 -18.06 29.83 3.95
N THR A 284 -16.95 29.27 3.46
CA THR A 284 -16.66 29.20 2.03
C THR A 284 -16.95 27.85 1.39
N GLY A 285 -17.16 26.80 2.20
CA GLY A 285 -17.29 25.42 1.73
C GLY A 285 -16.03 24.87 1.07
N ARG A 286 -14.88 25.54 1.23
CA ARG A 286 -13.61 25.16 0.61
C ARG A 286 -12.73 24.38 1.58
N VAL A 287 -11.85 23.54 1.04
CA VAL A 287 -10.80 22.91 1.84
C VAL A 287 -9.96 24.00 2.50
N ARG A 288 -9.78 23.88 3.80
CA ARG A 288 -9.00 24.83 4.59
C ARG A 288 -7.54 24.71 4.21
N ALA A 289 -6.95 25.81 3.75
CA ALA A 289 -5.53 25.88 3.48
C ALA A 289 -4.73 25.58 4.76
N ARG A 290 -3.75 24.68 4.64
CA ARG A 290 -2.90 24.26 5.75
C ARG A 290 -1.45 24.57 5.48
N HIS A 291 -0.87 25.34 6.40
CA HIS A 291 0.56 25.58 6.44
C HIS A 291 1.26 24.37 7.06
N VAL A 292 2.25 23.85 6.33
CA VAL A 292 3.14 22.79 6.79
C VAL A 292 4.52 23.39 7.02
N GLN A 293 5.31 22.75 7.87
CA GLN A 293 6.64 23.24 8.24
C GLN A 293 7.56 23.40 7.03
N THR A 294 7.52 22.44 6.11
CA THR A 294 8.30 22.49 4.87
C THR A 294 7.38 22.42 3.66
N CYS A 295 7.33 23.51 2.90
CA CYS A 295 6.66 23.58 1.60
C CYS A 295 7.57 24.32 0.63
N LEU A 296 8.13 23.62 -0.36
CA LEU A 296 9.06 24.20 -1.32
C LEU A 296 8.84 23.65 -2.72
N CYS A 297 9.27 24.42 -3.69
CA CYS A 297 9.25 24.05 -5.10
C CYS A 297 10.68 24.06 -5.64
N PHE A 298 11.01 23.12 -6.51
CA PHE A 298 12.34 23.02 -7.08
C PHE A 298 12.28 22.48 -8.51
N THR A 299 13.26 22.88 -9.32
CA THR A 299 13.42 22.38 -10.67
C THR A 299 14.70 21.56 -10.77
N LEU A 300 14.58 20.34 -11.30
CA LEU A 300 15.72 19.53 -11.72
C LEU A 300 16.24 20.02 -13.08
N TRP A 301 17.54 20.30 -13.19
CA TRP A 301 18.12 20.77 -14.47
C TRP A 301 18.89 19.68 -15.19
N SER A 302 20.00 19.23 -14.60
CA SER A 302 20.85 18.24 -15.25
C SER A 302 21.78 17.55 -14.26
N CYS A 303 22.17 16.34 -14.62
CA CYS A 303 23.23 15.60 -13.97
C CYS A 303 24.31 15.24 -14.99
N ARG A 304 25.59 15.44 -14.64
CA ARG A 304 26.73 15.29 -15.56
C ARG A 304 27.72 14.26 -15.05
N MET A 305 28.52 13.73 -15.97
CA MET A 305 29.60 12.76 -15.70
C MET A 305 29.12 11.38 -15.26
N ILE A 306 27.89 11.02 -15.60
CA ILE A 306 27.34 9.71 -15.23
C ILE A 306 28.01 8.62 -16.09
N PRO A 307 28.60 7.58 -15.47
CA PRO A 307 29.16 6.45 -16.20
C PRO A 307 28.10 5.74 -17.03
N THR A 308 28.44 5.37 -18.27
CA THR A 308 27.54 4.61 -19.14
C THR A 308 27.69 3.12 -18.86
N PRO A 309 26.59 2.36 -18.71
CA PRO A 309 26.65 0.90 -18.67
C PRO A 309 27.39 0.31 -19.88
N GLY A 310 28.09 -0.79 -19.68
CA GLY A 310 28.93 -1.46 -20.68
C GLY A 310 28.15 -2.41 -21.58
N VAL A 311 28.89 -3.16 -22.41
CA VAL A 311 28.34 -4.22 -23.27
C VAL A 311 27.81 -5.38 -22.40
N GLY A 312 26.58 -5.83 -22.67
CA GLY A 312 25.89 -6.90 -21.94
C GLY A 312 24.56 -6.49 -21.29
N VAL A 313 24.32 -5.18 -21.21
CA VAL A 313 23.11 -4.59 -20.62
C VAL A 313 22.49 -3.59 -21.60
N GLN A 314 21.19 -3.70 -21.85
CA GLN A 314 20.42 -2.71 -22.59
C GLN A 314 19.71 -1.77 -21.62
N VAL A 315 20.02 -0.47 -21.72
CA VAL A 315 19.38 0.57 -20.90
C VAL A 315 17.99 0.85 -21.42
N LEU A 316 16.97 0.64 -20.57
CA LEU A 316 15.57 0.92 -20.87
C LEU A 316 15.17 2.33 -20.45
N SER A 317 15.63 2.78 -19.27
CA SER A 317 15.31 4.10 -18.75
C SER A 317 16.45 4.66 -17.90
N ARG A 318 16.56 5.99 -17.90
CA ARG A 318 17.45 6.79 -17.04
C ARG A 318 16.55 7.74 -16.26
N HIS A 319 16.68 7.79 -14.95
CA HIS A 319 15.72 8.53 -14.13
C HIS A 319 16.35 8.94 -12.79
N VAL A 320 15.62 9.76 -12.06
CA VAL A 320 15.92 10.12 -10.67
C VAL A 320 14.72 9.77 -9.83
N ARG A 321 14.96 9.12 -8.70
CA ARG A 321 13.95 8.94 -7.65
C ARG A 321 14.19 9.91 -6.52
N LEU A 322 13.10 10.51 -6.05
CA LEU A 322 13.08 11.63 -5.12
C LEU A 322 12.17 11.26 -3.96
N CYS A 323 12.56 11.57 -2.73
CA CYS A 323 11.68 11.49 -1.56
C CYS A 323 12.11 12.45 -0.46
N ALA A 324 11.18 12.79 0.44
CA ALA A 324 11.52 13.40 1.71
C ALA A 324 12.19 12.36 2.61
N PHE A 325 13.32 12.73 3.21
CA PHE A 325 14.15 11.84 4.01
C PHE A 325 14.67 12.62 5.22
N ASP A 326 14.65 12.01 6.41
CA ASP A 326 15.09 12.64 7.66
C ASP A 326 16.50 12.21 8.11
N GLY A 327 17.24 11.51 7.25
CA GLY A 327 18.52 10.90 7.58
C GLY A 327 18.43 9.42 7.96
N ASN A 328 17.25 8.91 8.31
CA ASN A 328 17.08 7.53 8.77
C ASN A 328 15.91 6.78 8.10
N GLN A 329 14.87 7.48 7.67
CA GLN A 329 13.70 6.89 7.01
C GLN A 329 13.12 7.80 5.91
N VAL A 330 12.49 7.16 4.93
CA VAL A 330 11.72 7.85 3.89
C VAL A 330 10.38 8.28 4.49
N LEU A 331 10.02 9.55 4.30
CA LEU A 331 8.85 10.18 4.91
C LEU A 331 7.71 10.46 3.93
N SER A 332 7.99 10.59 2.64
CA SER A 332 7.00 10.87 1.59
C SER A 332 6.87 9.71 0.61
N ASN A 333 5.95 9.86 -0.35
CA ASN A 333 5.97 9.04 -1.55
C ASN A 333 7.29 9.23 -2.31
N ILE A 334 7.67 8.20 -3.06
CA ILE A 334 8.84 8.24 -3.93
C ILE A 334 8.38 8.70 -5.31
N HIS A 335 8.79 9.91 -5.70
CA HIS A 335 8.50 10.47 -7.01
C HIS A 335 9.62 10.13 -8.00
N THR A 336 9.25 9.82 -9.24
CA THR A 336 10.22 9.44 -10.29
C THR A 336 10.16 10.46 -11.42
N VAL A 337 11.31 11.03 -11.79
CA VAL A 337 11.47 11.91 -12.95
C VAL A 337 12.40 11.24 -13.95
N ARG A 338 11.91 11.04 -15.18
CA ARG A 338 12.67 10.41 -16.26
C ARG A 338 13.59 11.44 -16.91
N ALA A 339 14.85 11.05 -17.10
CA ALA A 339 15.84 11.86 -17.78
C ALA A 339 15.68 11.77 -19.31
N THR A 340 15.93 12.88 -19.97
CA THR A 340 16.12 12.91 -21.42
C THR A 340 17.56 12.58 -21.77
N TYR A 341 17.73 11.64 -22.71
CA TYR A 341 19.03 11.18 -23.17
C TYR A 341 19.39 11.82 -24.51
N ASN A 342 20.53 12.50 -24.56
CA ASN A 342 21.07 13.04 -25.80
C ASN A 342 22.31 12.23 -26.23
N PRO A 343 22.28 11.55 -27.39
CA PRO A 343 23.41 10.74 -27.85
C PRO A 343 24.68 11.56 -28.13
N LYS A 344 24.56 12.87 -28.38
CA LYS A 344 25.72 13.77 -28.55
C LYS A 344 26.47 14.03 -27.22
N SER A 345 25.81 13.81 -26.09
CA SER A 345 26.36 14.03 -24.75
C SER A 345 25.93 12.91 -23.79
N PRO A 346 26.42 11.68 -23.98
CA PRO A 346 25.89 10.48 -23.32
C PRO A 346 26.08 10.45 -21.79
N LYS A 347 27.04 11.23 -21.27
CA LYS A 347 27.32 11.38 -19.83
C LYS A 347 26.49 12.48 -19.15
N THR A 348 25.62 13.16 -19.91
CA THR A 348 24.79 14.26 -19.41
C THR A 348 23.33 13.86 -19.52
N TRP A 349 22.63 13.88 -18.40
CA TRP A 349 21.20 13.65 -18.31
C TRP A 349 20.52 14.99 -18.05
N SER A 350 19.52 15.33 -18.85
CA SER A 350 18.74 16.56 -18.70
C SER A 350 17.32 16.26 -18.25
N PHE A 351 16.77 17.17 -17.44
CA PHE A 351 15.40 17.14 -16.95
C PHE A 351 14.67 18.38 -17.49
N SER A 352 13.34 18.34 -17.57
CA SER A 352 12.51 19.41 -18.15
C SER A 352 12.94 19.79 -19.59
N PRO A 353 12.81 18.87 -20.56
CA PRO A 353 13.16 19.18 -21.94
C PRO A 353 12.30 20.33 -22.47
N ARG A 354 12.92 21.26 -23.21
CA ARG A 354 12.20 22.35 -23.87
C ARG A 354 11.41 21.76 -25.04
N MET A 355 10.12 21.55 -24.85
CA MET A 355 9.21 21.00 -25.86
C MET A 355 8.07 21.99 -26.14
N THR A 356 7.59 22.01 -27.39
CA THR A 356 6.37 22.73 -27.78
C THR A 356 5.16 21.86 -27.42
N GLY A 357 4.39 22.28 -26.42
CA GLY A 357 3.18 21.59 -25.99
C GLY A 357 3.22 21.17 -24.52
N VAL A 358 2.24 20.34 -24.16
CA VAL A 358 2.03 19.89 -22.79
C VAL A 358 3.08 18.81 -22.45
N LEU A 359 4.06 19.15 -21.61
CA LEU A 359 5.12 18.23 -21.21
C LEU A 359 4.53 17.07 -20.38
N PRO A 360 4.85 15.79 -20.67
CA PRO A 360 4.41 14.66 -19.84
C PRO A 360 4.91 14.79 -18.40
N SER A 361 4.05 14.46 -17.44
CA SER A 361 4.32 14.49 -16.00
C SER A 361 5.61 13.77 -15.61
N LEU A 362 5.93 12.68 -16.30
CA LEU A 362 7.12 11.87 -16.05
C LEU A 362 8.43 12.54 -16.49
N LEU A 363 8.38 13.46 -17.45
CA LEU A 363 9.54 14.21 -17.96
C LEU A 363 9.70 15.58 -17.32
N ASP A 364 8.77 15.93 -16.44
CA ASP A 364 8.71 17.21 -15.77
C ASP A 364 9.65 17.24 -14.56
N GLY A 365 10.69 18.08 -14.64
CA GLY A 365 11.61 18.31 -13.55
C GLY A 365 11.13 19.36 -12.54
N ASP A 366 9.99 20.02 -12.79
CA ASP A 366 9.39 20.99 -11.88
C ASP A 366 8.55 20.28 -10.81
N CYS A 367 9.07 20.23 -9.59
CA CYS A 367 8.51 19.46 -8.48
C CYS A 367 8.17 20.36 -7.28
N PHE A 368 7.23 19.90 -6.44
CA PHE A 368 6.99 20.44 -5.11
C PHE A 368 7.17 19.37 -4.04
N LEU A 369 7.65 19.78 -2.87
CA LEU A 369 7.64 18.97 -1.66
C LEU A 369 6.83 19.68 -0.57
N ARG A 370 5.87 18.95 -0.01
CA ARG A 370 5.23 19.26 1.27
C ARG A 370 5.63 18.19 2.28
N CYS A 371 6.01 18.59 3.48
CA CYS A 371 6.28 17.69 4.59
C CYS A 371 6.00 18.38 5.92
N SER A 372 5.28 17.68 6.81
CA SER A 372 4.98 18.12 8.18
C SER A 372 6.01 17.66 9.21
N SER A 373 7.05 16.93 8.80
CA SER A 373 8.09 16.47 9.72
C SER A 373 8.88 17.63 10.32
N SER A 374 9.09 17.58 11.62
CA SER A 374 9.89 18.54 12.39
C SER A 374 11.34 18.12 12.57
N SER A 375 11.80 17.08 11.87
CA SER A 375 13.18 16.62 11.97
C SER A 375 14.14 17.73 11.52
N PRO A 376 15.18 18.05 12.32
CA PRO A 376 16.19 19.02 11.93
C PRO A 376 17.05 18.52 10.76
N ASP A 377 17.04 17.22 10.48
CA ASP A 377 17.75 16.58 9.37
C ASP A 377 16.82 16.28 8.18
N LEU A 378 15.67 16.95 8.12
CA LEU A 378 14.78 16.85 6.97
C LEU A 378 15.47 17.35 5.70
N GLY A 379 15.44 16.51 4.67
CA GLY A 379 16.00 16.81 3.37
C GLY A 379 15.30 16.09 2.22
N ILE A 380 15.74 16.40 1.01
CA ILE A 380 15.35 15.69 -0.20
C ILE A 380 16.46 14.72 -0.56
N LEU A 381 16.13 13.44 -0.64
CA LEU A 381 17.01 12.39 -1.12
C LEU A 381 16.80 12.19 -2.62
N PHE A 382 17.89 12.22 -3.38
CA PHE A 382 17.93 12.02 -4.83
C PHE A 382 18.74 10.76 -5.12
N GLU A 383 18.14 9.75 -5.75
CA GLU A 383 18.84 8.56 -6.22
C GLU A 383 18.85 8.53 -7.77
N LEU A 384 20.04 8.52 -8.39
CA LEU A 384 20.17 8.33 -9.84
C LEU A 384 19.88 6.87 -10.15
N GLY A 385 18.89 6.59 -10.98
CA GLY A 385 18.53 5.24 -11.40
C GLY A 385 18.80 4.97 -12.88
N VAL A 386 19.20 3.73 -13.17
CA VAL A 386 19.19 3.14 -14.51
C VAL A 386 18.37 1.85 -14.48
N THR A 387 17.27 1.83 -15.22
CA THR A 387 16.52 0.60 -15.47
C THR A 387 17.06 -0.08 -16.71
N PHE A 388 17.27 -1.39 -16.61
CA PHE A 388 17.93 -2.15 -17.66
C PHE A 388 17.36 -3.55 -17.86
N ILE A 389 17.67 -4.14 -19.01
CA ILE A 389 17.46 -5.55 -19.30
C ILE A 389 18.80 -6.20 -19.66
N ARG A 390 19.04 -7.40 -19.15
CA ARG A 390 20.25 -8.18 -19.46
C ARG A 390 20.11 -8.82 -20.83
N ASN A 391 21.11 -8.65 -21.68
CA ASN A 391 21.07 -9.22 -23.04
C ASN A 391 21.16 -10.75 -23.01
N SER A 392 21.83 -11.34 -22.00
CA SER A 392 22.05 -12.78 -21.89
C SER A 392 20.86 -13.54 -21.30
N THR A 393 20.18 -12.97 -20.30
CA THR A 393 19.10 -13.65 -19.56
C THR A 393 17.72 -13.07 -19.85
N GLY A 394 17.62 -11.86 -20.41
CA GLY A 394 16.35 -11.14 -20.53
C GLY A 394 15.81 -10.61 -19.20
N GLU A 395 16.53 -10.77 -18.09
CA GLU A 395 16.09 -10.29 -16.78
C GLU A 395 16.17 -8.76 -16.70
N ARG A 396 15.13 -8.17 -16.11
CA ARG A 396 15.07 -6.74 -15.83
C ARG A 396 15.63 -6.45 -14.45
N GLY A 397 16.26 -5.29 -14.30
CA GLY A 397 16.76 -4.82 -13.02
C GLY A 397 16.93 -3.31 -12.98
N GLU A 398 17.23 -2.79 -11.80
CA GLU A 398 17.50 -1.38 -11.61
C GLU A 398 18.73 -1.12 -10.73
N LEU A 399 19.58 -0.21 -11.20
CA LEU A 399 20.81 0.19 -10.53
C LEU A 399 20.73 1.64 -10.10
N SER A 400 21.24 1.90 -8.90
CA SER A 400 21.67 3.21 -8.45
C SER A 400 23.04 3.54 -9.04
N CYS A 401 23.15 4.71 -9.68
CA CYS A 401 24.42 5.32 -10.06
C CYS A 401 25.04 6.16 -8.92
N GLY A 402 24.37 6.19 -7.76
CA GLY A 402 24.71 7.00 -6.61
C GLY A 402 23.56 7.91 -6.20
N TRP A 403 23.71 8.49 -5.01
CA TRP A 403 22.68 9.30 -4.37
C TRP A 403 23.23 10.65 -3.92
N SER A 404 22.36 11.63 -3.77
CA SER A 404 22.69 12.91 -3.15
C SER A 404 21.58 13.34 -2.20
N PHE A 405 21.93 14.15 -1.22
CA PHE A 405 21.00 14.60 -0.20
C PHE A 405 21.08 16.11 -0.03
N LEU A 406 19.92 16.78 -0.13
CA LEU A 406 19.78 18.20 0.12
C LEU A 406 19.06 18.40 1.45
N LYS A 407 19.81 18.71 2.51
CA LYS A 407 19.24 19.12 3.79
C LYS A 407 18.54 20.47 3.62
N LEU A 408 17.29 20.59 4.06
CA LEU A 408 16.45 21.76 3.79
C LEU A 408 16.56 22.88 4.83
N THR A 409 17.14 22.55 5.98
CA THR A 409 17.44 23.45 7.09
C THR A 409 18.94 23.62 7.22
N ASP A 410 19.39 24.85 7.47
CA ASP A 410 20.78 25.09 7.88
C ASP A 410 21.01 24.60 9.33
N ASP A 411 22.27 24.57 9.77
CA ASP A 411 22.64 24.18 11.14
C ASP A 411 22.10 25.15 12.21
N SER A 412 21.59 26.32 11.78
CA SER A 412 20.93 27.32 12.62
C SER A 412 19.40 27.18 12.63
N GLY A 413 18.84 26.23 11.87
CA GLY A 413 17.40 25.96 11.76
C GLY A 413 16.64 26.82 10.74
N ASN A 414 17.30 27.66 9.95
CA ASN A 414 16.67 28.46 8.91
C ASN A 414 16.47 27.65 7.61
N SER A 415 15.43 27.98 6.86
CA SER A 415 15.17 27.38 5.54
C SER A 415 16.23 27.76 4.51
N LEU A 416 16.56 26.82 3.62
CA LEU A 416 17.49 27.06 2.52
C LEU A 416 17.07 28.24 1.62
N PRO A 417 18.00 29.11 1.20
CA PRO A 417 17.71 30.21 0.28
C PRO A 417 17.40 29.70 -1.13
N SER A 418 16.51 30.40 -1.83
CA SER A 418 16.22 30.15 -3.25
C SER A 418 17.43 30.51 -4.10
N ARG A 419 18.10 29.49 -4.61
CA ARG A 419 19.23 29.58 -5.54
C ARG A 419 19.47 28.24 -6.22
N THR A 420 20.42 28.22 -7.15
CA THR A 420 20.92 26.98 -7.74
C THR A 420 21.88 26.29 -6.76
N TYR A 421 21.68 24.99 -6.56
CA TYR A 421 22.55 24.13 -5.77
C TYR A 421 23.23 23.10 -6.66
N GLU A 422 24.51 22.89 -6.40
CA GLU A 422 25.30 21.83 -7.01
C GLU A 422 25.57 20.76 -5.96
N LEU A 423 24.97 19.57 -6.12
CA LEU A 423 25.13 18.47 -5.18
C LEU A 423 26.10 17.43 -5.75
N GLN A 424 27.04 17.02 -4.91
CA GLN A 424 27.90 15.88 -5.23
C GLN A 424 27.13 14.58 -5.00
N VAL A 425 27.36 13.61 -5.89
CA VAL A 425 26.77 12.29 -5.79
C VAL A 425 27.70 11.35 -5.05
N ASN A 426 27.17 10.76 -3.99
CA ASN A 426 27.82 9.78 -3.16
C ASN A 426 27.60 8.37 -3.73
N GLY A 427 28.57 7.49 -3.50
CA GLY A 427 28.43 6.06 -3.76
C GLY A 427 27.69 5.35 -2.61
N GLY A 428 27.51 4.05 -2.75
CA GLY A 428 26.85 3.23 -1.72
C GLY A 428 25.35 3.49 -1.59
N THR A 429 24.79 3.16 -0.43
CA THR A 429 23.37 3.42 -0.12
C THR A 429 23.19 4.73 0.69
N PRO A 430 22.00 5.35 0.66
CA PRO A 430 21.69 6.54 1.49
C PRO A 430 21.93 6.36 3.00
N TYR A 431 21.99 5.11 3.47
CA TYR A 431 22.20 4.75 4.87
C TYR A 431 23.68 4.51 5.22
N GLU A 432 24.54 4.43 4.20
CA GLU A 432 25.98 4.25 4.36
C GLU A 432 26.68 5.62 4.35
N LYS A 433 27.36 5.95 5.44
CA LYS A 433 28.17 7.17 5.52
C LYS A 433 29.56 6.92 4.93
N ASN A 434 30.08 7.89 4.17
CA ASN A 434 31.46 7.96 3.67
C ASN A 434 31.87 6.91 2.62
N VAL A 435 30.95 6.48 1.75
CA VAL A 435 31.29 5.65 0.58
C VAL A 435 31.58 6.54 -0.61
N GLU A 436 32.86 6.68 -0.97
CA GLU A 436 33.28 7.45 -2.15
C GLU A 436 32.79 6.77 -3.43
N LEU A 437 32.28 7.58 -4.37
CA LEU A 437 31.86 7.11 -5.68
C LEU A 437 33.10 6.82 -6.53
N GLU A 438 33.42 5.54 -6.76
CA GLU A 438 34.48 5.15 -7.69
C GLU A 438 34.04 5.38 -9.15
N THR A 439 34.40 6.55 -9.71
CA THR A 439 34.08 6.90 -11.10
C THR A 439 35.10 6.40 -12.13
N SER A 440 36.20 5.75 -11.71
CA SER A 440 37.29 5.34 -12.60
C SER A 440 37.57 3.84 -12.64
N VAL A 441 37.54 3.25 -13.84
CA VAL A 441 38.08 1.91 -14.11
C VAL A 441 39.61 1.98 -14.12
N ARG A 442 40.28 1.69 -13.00
CA ARG A 442 41.74 1.49 -12.99
C ARG A 442 42.07 0.09 -13.50
N ARG A 443 42.27 -0.08 -14.82
CA ARG A 443 43.01 -1.24 -15.34
C ARG A 443 44.47 -1.11 -14.92
N GLY A 444 45.00 -2.18 -14.33
CA GLY A 444 46.27 -2.18 -13.62
C GLY A 444 47.45 -1.63 -14.43
N CYS A 445 48.12 -0.62 -13.87
CA CYS A 445 49.57 -0.43 -14.02
C CYS A 445 50.07 0.46 -12.86
N LYS A 446 51.29 0.19 -12.41
CA LYS A 446 51.90 0.70 -11.18
C LYS A 446 52.01 2.24 -11.14
N LYS A 447 51.77 2.79 -9.94
CA LYS A 447 52.19 4.10 -9.38
C LYS A 447 52.73 5.15 -10.36
N LYS A 448 51.90 6.14 -10.71
CA LYS A 448 52.29 7.55 -10.72
C LYS A 448 51.16 8.39 -10.12
N GLN A 449 51.51 9.12 -9.07
CA GLN A 449 50.67 10.07 -8.35
C GLN A 449 50.49 11.31 -9.22
N VAL A 450 49.54 11.24 -10.14
CA VAL A 450 48.96 12.42 -10.78
C VAL A 450 47.68 12.70 -10.01
N GLN A 451 47.61 13.85 -9.34
CA GLN A 451 46.38 14.43 -8.82
C GLN A 451 45.50 14.83 -10.03
N SER A 452 44.96 13.85 -10.72
CA SER A 452 43.87 14.08 -11.67
C SER A 452 42.64 14.40 -10.83
N LYS A 453 42.11 15.63 -10.95
CA LYS A 453 40.77 15.97 -10.44
C LYS A 453 39.82 14.84 -10.82
N SER A 454 39.33 14.08 -9.84
CA SER A 454 38.32 13.05 -10.09
C SER A 454 37.07 13.75 -10.61
N GLU A 455 36.64 13.37 -11.80
CA GLU A 455 35.37 13.83 -12.35
C GLU A 455 34.25 13.18 -11.52
N THR A 456 33.69 13.94 -10.56
CA THR A 456 32.58 13.51 -9.72
C THR A 456 31.25 13.81 -10.40
N ILE A 457 30.27 12.93 -10.24
CA ILE A 457 28.91 13.19 -10.71
C ILE A 457 28.35 14.38 -9.92
N LYS A 458 27.73 15.33 -10.62
CA LYS A 458 27.19 16.58 -10.06
C LYS A 458 25.76 16.78 -10.52
N TYR A 459 24.85 16.94 -9.55
CA TYR A 459 23.47 17.36 -9.79
C TYR A 459 23.37 18.88 -9.75
N HIS A 460 22.62 19.44 -10.70
CA HIS A 460 22.23 20.84 -10.67
C HIS A 460 20.72 20.92 -10.44
N LEU A 461 20.32 21.56 -9.34
CA LEU A 461 18.93 21.84 -9.03
C LEU A 461 18.76 23.35 -8.78
N HIS A 462 17.57 23.86 -9.03
CA HIS A 462 17.22 25.23 -8.70
C HIS A 462 16.07 25.24 -7.70
N LEU A 463 16.31 25.75 -6.49
CA LEU A 463 15.28 25.91 -5.49
C LEU A 463 14.50 27.19 -5.82
N LEU A 464 13.21 27.06 -6.07
CA LEU A 464 12.32 28.20 -6.24
C LEU A 464 11.97 28.75 -4.87
N SER A 465 11.75 30.06 -4.76
CA SER A 465 11.21 30.67 -3.55
C SER A 465 9.96 29.91 -3.09
N SER A 466 9.75 29.81 -1.78
CA SER A 466 8.50 29.29 -1.21
C SER A 466 7.33 29.95 -1.93
N ILE A 467 6.68 29.21 -2.82
CA ILE A 467 5.59 29.77 -3.60
C ILE A 467 4.45 29.97 -2.60
N SER A 468 4.01 31.21 -2.43
CA SER A 468 2.83 31.54 -1.63
C SER A 468 1.52 31.11 -2.34
N SER A 469 1.58 30.08 -3.20
CA SER A 469 0.46 29.67 -4.04
C SER A 469 -0.57 28.94 -3.19
N SER A 470 -1.76 29.54 -3.11
CA SER A 470 -2.92 29.00 -2.41
C SER A 470 -3.25 27.52 -2.71
N PRO A 471 -3.13 26.97 -3.94
CA PRO A 471 -3.54 25.59 -4.19
C PRO A 471 -2.63 24.54 -3.55
N LEU A 472 -1.32 24.82 -3.36
CA LEU A 472 -0.42 23.87 -2.69
C LEU A 472 -0.84 23.64 -1.24
N HIS A 473 -1.36 24.68 -0.58
CA HIS A 473 -1.79 24.59 0.82
C HIS A 473 -3.06 23.76 1.01
N LEU A 474 -3.77 23.42 -0.07
CA LEU A 474 -4.94 22.53 -0.03
C LEU A 474 -4.53 21.05 -0.02
N LEU A 475 -3.31 20.74 -0.44
CA LEU A 475 -2.83 19.36 -0.57
C LEU A 475 -2.47 18.74 0.80
N PRO A 476 -2.38 17.40 0.88
CA PRO A 476 -1.99 16.67 2.09
C PRO A 476 -0.69 17.19 2.74
N GLU A 477 -0.50 16.83 4.01
CA GLU A 477 0.63 17.29 4.82
C GLU A 477 1.99 16.89 4.22
N THR A 478 2.08 15.65 3.73
CA THR A 478 3.30 15.11 3.15
C THR A 478 3.01 14.55 1.77
N LEU A 479 3.56 15.19 0.74
CA LEU A 479 3.40 14.80 -0.66
C LEU A 479 4.52 15.40 -1.49
N LEU A 480 5.07 14.58 -2.40
CA LEU A 480 6.08 14.98 -3.37
C LEU A 480 5.58 14.65 -4.78
N HIS A 481 5.42 15.66 -5.62
CA HIS A 481 4.93 15.45 -6.98
C HIS A 481 5.31 16.59 -7.93
N CYS A 482 4.95 16.47 -9.21
CA CYS A 482 5.17 17.51 -10.20
C CYS A 482 4.20 18.69 -10.03
N LEU A 483 4.68 19.91 -10.32
CA LEU A 483 3.90 21.15 -10.17
C LEU A 483 2.70 21.21 -11.12
N ASN A 484 2.82 20.58 -12.30
CA ASN A 484 1.78 20.60 -13.33
C ASN A 484 0.50 19.83 -12.96
N CYS A 485 0.49 19.07 -11.87
CA CYS A 485 -0.69 18.32 -11.41
C CYS A 485 -1.38 18.94 -10.18
N VAL A 486 -0.83 20.03 -9.62
CA VAL A 486 -1.33 20.64 -8.36
C VAL A 486 -2.81 21.01 -8.43
N HIS A 487 -3.27 21.56 -9.56
CA HIS A 487 -4.67 21.95 -9.74
C HIS A 487 -5.63 20.75 -9.73
N LEU A 488 -5.28 19.64 -10.40
CA LEU A 488 -6.07 18.42 -10.41
C LEU A 488 -6.13 17.79 -9.01
N LEU A 489 -4.99 17.77 -8.31
CA LEU A 489 -4.91 17.25 -6.94
C LEU A 489 -5.74 18.11 -5.96
N ALA A 490 -5.75 19.43 -6.13
CA ALA A 490 -6.57 20.33 -5.32
C ALA A 490 -8.07 20.12 -5.57
N LEU A 491 -8.49 19.94 -6.83
CA LEU A 491 -9.88 19.62 -7.17
C LEU A 491 -10.32 18.27 -6.60
N HIS A 492 -9.49 17.23 -6.75
CA HIS A 492 -9.72 15.93 -6.12
C HIS A 492 -9.86 16.07 -4.60
N ARG A 493 -8.95 16.82 -3.96
CA ARG A 493 -9.00 17.03 -2.51
C ARG A 493 -10.28 17.75 -2.05
N GLN A 494 -10.78 18.69 -2.85
CA GLN A 494 -12.06 19.34 -2.59
C GLN A 494 -13.24 18.37 -2.71
N LEU A 495 -13.31 17.56 -3.77
CA LEU A 495 -14.37 16.54 -3.94
C LEU A 495 -14.34 15.48 -2.82
N LEU A 496 -13.14 15.08 -2.40
CA LEU A 496 -12.94 14.20 -1.26
C LEU A 496 -13.48 14.84 0.03
N ALA A 497 -13.24 16.13 0.25
CA ALA A 497 -13.75 16.86 1.40
C ALA A 497 -15.29 16.93 1.40
N ASP A 498 -15.89 17.28 0.28
CA ASP A 498 -17.35 17.37 0.16
C ASP A 498 -18.00 16.02 0.48
N THR A 499 -17.49 14.95 -0.12
CA THR A 499 -18.05 13.60 0.06
C THR A 499 -17.89 13.11 1.50
N LEU A 500 -16.73 13.35 2.13
CA LEU A 500 -16.43 12.81 3.45
C LEU A 500 -16.97 13.66 4.61
N LEU A 501 -17.14 14.97 4.40
CA LEU A 501 -17.48 15.92 5.47
C LEU A 501 -18.87 16.54 5.33
N MET A 502 -19.41 16.66 4.11
CA MET A 502 -20.69 17.32 3.86
C MET A 502 -21.80 16.35 3.49
N ASP A 503 -21.51 15.40 2.60
CA ASP A 503 -22.54 14.52 2.02
C ASP A 503 -22.93 13.35 2.95
N ARG A 504 -22.14 13.12 4.01
CA ARG A 504 -22.44 12.06 4.99
C ARG A 504 -23.40 12.55 6.07
N PRO A 505 -24.47 11.78 6.37
CA PRO A 505 -25.40 12.12 7.44
C PRO A 505 -24.74 12.07 8.82
N THR A 506 -23.78 11.15 9.03
CA THR A 506 -22.99 11.06 10.26
C THR A 506 -21.53 10.73 9.96
N MET A 507 -20.61 11.35 10.70
CA MET A 507 -19.17 11.07 10.60
C MET A 507 -18.76 9.72 11.20
N GLN A 508 -19.68 9.08 11.95
CA GLN A 508 -19.49 7.80 12.62
C GLN A 508 -19.88 6.61 11.72
N ASN A 509 -20.52 6.87 10.58
CA ASN A 509 -20.84 5.83 9.61
C ASN A 509 -19.57 5.43 8.84
N ALA A 510 -19.27 4.13 8.86
CA ALA A 510 -18.14 3.49 8.19
C ALA A 510 -18.57 2.68 6.95
N GLU A 511 -19.80 2.87 6.47
CA GLU A 511 -20.28 2.27 5.23
C GLU A 511 -19.44 2.68 4.03
N LEU A 512 -19.44 1.78 3.05
CA LEU A 512 -18.84 2.00 1.75
C LEU A 512 -19.54 3.18 1.04
N ILE A 513 -18.75 4.12 0.55
CA ILE A 513 -19.26 5.30 -0.15
C ILE A 513 -19.27 5.00 -1.65
N SER A 514 -20.45 5.02 -2.28
CA SER A 514 -20.57 4.81 -3.72
C SER A 514 -20.03 6.02 -4.48
N SER A 515 -18.75 5.97 -4.85
CA SER A 515 -18.06 7.02 -5.59
C SER A 515 -16.89 6.41 -6.36
N PRO A 516 -17.12 6.03 -7.64
CA PRO A 516 -16.07 5.47 -8.47
C PRO A 516 -14.92 6.46 -8.71
N PHE A 517 -15.21 7.76 -8.67
CA PHE A 517 -14.19 8.80 -8.78
C PHE A 517 -13.18 8.75 -7.63
N LEU A 518 -13.64 8.68 -6.38
CA LEU A 518 -12.75 8.72 -5.21
C LEU A 518 -11.94 7.44 -5.03
N SER A 519 -12.51 6.28 -5.39
CA SER A 519 -11.82 4.99 -5.36
C SER A 519 -10.71 4.93 -6.42
N THR A 520 -10.95 5.43 -7.63
CA THR A 520 -10.06 5.21 -8.78
C THR A 520 -9.13 6.39 -9.10
N PHE A 521 -9.47 7.64 -8.77
CA PHE A 521 -8.60 8.79 -9.02
C PHE A 521 -7.18 8.63 -8.42
N PRO A 522 -7.00 8.17 -7.18
CA PRO A 522 -5.67 8.01 -6.58
C PRO A 522 -4.74 7.09 -7.37
N VAL A 523 -5.28 6.11 -8.08
CA VAL A 523 -4.51 5.17 -8.93
C VAL A 523 -3.77 5.90 -10.06
N LEU A 524 -4.29 7.04 -10.54
CA LEU A 524 -3.65 7.84 -11.59
C LEU A 524 -2.28 8.37 -11.15
N LEU A 525 -2.05 8.60 -9.86
CA LEU A 525 -0.74 9.07 -9.37
C LEU A 525 0.36 8.01 -9.55
N ASP A 526 -0.03 6.74 -9.69
CA ASP A 526 0.89 5.63 -9.94
C ASP A 526 0.98 5.27 -11.45
N GLN A 527 0.09 5.84 -12.28
CA GLN A 527 0.03 5.66 -13.73
C GLN A 527 0.13 7.02 -14.45
N PRO A 528 1.36 7.54 -14.67
CA PRO A 528 1.57 8.90 -15.16
C PRO A 528 0.97 9.16 -16.55
N ASP A 529 0.86 8.12 -17.39
CA ASP A 529 0.24 8.22 -18.72
C ASP A 529 -1.26 8.51 -18.66
N LEU A 530 -1.98 7.91 -17.70
CA LEU A 530 -3.39 8.20 -17.45
C LEU A 530 -3.59 9.55 -16.75
N LEU A 531 -2.67 9.94 -15.86
CA LEU A 531 -2.70 11.29 -15.27
C LEU A 531 -2.49 12.37 -16.33
N ASP A 532 -1.58 12.16 -17.28
CA ASP A 532 -1.36 13.05 -18.42
C ASP A 532 -2.55 13.09 -19.37
N ALA A 533 -3.22 11.96 -19.61
CA ALA A 533 -4.47 11.89 -20.34
C ALA A 533 -5.57 12.75 -19.70
N LEU A 534 -5.77 12.62 -18.37
CA LEU A 534 -6.75 13.43 -17.64
C LEU A 534 -6.41 14.92 -17.73
N ARG A 535 -5.13 15.27 -17.56
CA ARG A 535 -4.66 16.65 -17.60
C ARG A 535 -4.86 17.28 -18.98
N GLY A 536 -4.61 16.53 -20.05
CA GLY A 536 -4.89 16.96 -21.41
C GLY A 536 -6.39 17.20 -21.64
N ALA A 537 -7.24 16.25 -21.21
CA ALA A 537 -8.69 16.38 -21.33
C ALA A 537 -9.24 17.55 -20.50
N TRP A 538 -8.71 17.77 -19.30
CA TRP A 538 -9.08 18.88 -18.43
C TRP A 538 -8.68 20.23 -19.02
N LEU A 539 -7.46 20.36 -19.56
CA LEU A 539 -7.00 21.59 -20.20
C LEU A 539 -7.89 21.97 -21.38
N GLU A 540 -8.30 20.99 -22.20
CA GLU A 540 -9.25 21.23 -23.28
C GLU A 540 -10.63 21.66 -22.79
N ALA A 541 -11.11 21.06 -21.70
CA ALA A 541 -12.36 21.45 -21.08
C ALA A 541 -12.28 22.88 -20.53
N GLU A 542 -11.20 23.23 -19.83
CA GLU A 542 -10.96 24.55 -19.26
C GLU A 542 -10.94 25.66 -20.32
N ILE A 543 -10.35 25.38 -21.50
CA ILE A 543 -10.37 26.32 -22.65
C ILE A 543 -11.82 26.57 -23.14
N ARG A 544 -12.71 25.58 -23.01
CA ARG A 544 -14.13 25.71 -23.40
C ARG A 544 -14.98 26.40 -22.31
N MET A 545 -14.52 26.44 -21.07
CA MET A 545 -15.24 27.06 -19.95
C MET A 545 -15.13 28.59 -19.99
N ARG A 546 -16.14 29.29 -19.44
CA ARG A 546 -16.08 30.75 -19.26
C ARG A 546 -15.23 31.07 -18.03
N ARG A 547 -14.61 32.25 -17.98
CA ARG A 547 -13.71 32.66 -16.88
C ARG A 547 -14.39 32.89 -15.52
N THR A 548 -15.71 32.78 -15.43
CA THR A 548 -16.52 33.12 -14.24
C THR A 548 -17.41 31.97 -13.80
N GLU A 549 -16.93 30.73 -13.91
CA GLU A 549 -17.66 29.58 -13.38
C GLU A 549 -17.42 29.43 -11.87
N ASP A 550 -18.46 29.04 -11.14
CA ASP A 550 -18.38 28.80 -9.71
C ASP A 550 -17.67 27.47 -9.40
N LEU A 551 -17.15 27.33 -8.18
CA LEU A 551 -16.47 26.12 -7.72
C LEU A 551 -17.37 24.88 -7.83
N SER A 552 -18.68 25.01 -7.58
CA SER A 552 -19.61 23.89 -7.76
C SER A 552 -19.64 23.40 -9.21
N PHE A 553 -19.65 24.30 -10.18
CA PHE A 553 -19.60 23.96 -11.60
C PHE A 553 -18.27 23.29 -11.96
N LEU A 554 -17.14 23.84 -11.49
CA LEU A 554 -15.82 23.25 -11.74
C LEU A 554 -15.71 21.81 -11.22
N LYS A 555 -16.26 21.54 -10.03
CA LYS A 555 -16.31 20.18 -9.45
C LYS A 555 -17.11 19.21 -10.32
N GLN A 556 -18.32 19.60 -10.74
CA GLN A 556 -19.18 18.77 -11.57
C GLN A 556 -18.56 18.50 -12.95
N GLU A 557 -18.01 19.54 -13.58
CA GLU A 557 -17.36 19.39 -14.89
C GLU A 557 -16.07 18.57 -14.76
N PHE A 558 -15.34 18.67 -13.64
CA PHE A 558 -14.15 17.84 -13.40
C PHE A 558 -14.48 16.36 -13.29
N VAL A 559 -15.50 15.99 -12.49
CA VAL A 559 -15.98 14.60 -12.40
C VAL A 559 -16.44 14.10 -13.76
N LYS A 560 -17.16 14.92 -14.53
CA LYS A 560 -17.62 14.58 -15.86
C LYS A 560 -16.48 14.38 -16.87
N VAL A 561 -15.46 15.23 -16.85
CA VAL A 561 -14.25 15.07 -17.66
C VAL A 561 -13.54 13.78 -17.26
N TYR A 562 -13.41 13.50 -15.96
CA TYR A 562 -12.81 12.27 -15.47
C TYR A 562 -13.54 11.01 -15.97
N MET A 563 -14.87 10.97 -15.78
CA MET A 563 -15.71 9.84 -16.18
C MET A 563 -15.69 9.61 -17.70
N SER A 564 -15.66 10.69 -18.47
CA SER A 564 -15.67 10.65 -19.94
C SER A 564 -14.30 10.52 -20.60
N SER A 565 -13.22 10.42 -19.82
CA SER A 565 -11.86 10.25 -20.35
C SER A 565 -11.15 9.05 -19.72
N VAL A 566 -10.72 9.16 -18.47
CA VAL A 566 -9.76 8.23 -17.87
C VAL A 566 -10.43 7.09 -17.11
N TYR A 567 -11.63 7.31 -16.56
CA TYR A 567 -12.37 6.22 -15.92
C TYR A 567 -12.64 5.07 -16.90
N PHE A 568 -13.07 5.40 -18.12
CA PHE A 568 -13.22 4.43 -19.21
C PHE A 568 -11.94 3.64 -19.49
N LEU A 569 -10.79 4.33 -19.55
CA LEU A 569 -9.50 3.73 -19.86
C LEU A 569 -9.04 2.75 -18.77
N LEU A 570 -9.33 3.04 -17.50
CA LEU A 570 -9.01 2.14 -16.38
C LEU A 570 -9.70 0.78 -16.52
N HIS A 571 -10.91 0.74 -17.06
CA HIS A 571 -11.69 -0.49 -17.24
C HIS A 571 -11.67 -1.03 -18.68
N SER A 572 -10.77 -0.52 -19.53
CA SER A 572 -10.66 -1.01 -20.91
C SER A 572 -9.80 -2.27 -20.98
N PRO A 573 -10.30 -3.41 -21.50
CA PRO A 573 -9.51 -4.62 -21.67
C PRO A 573 -8.38 -4.44 -22.71
N SER A 574 -8.53 -3.43 -23.58
CA SER A 574 -7.53 -3.07 -24.59
C SER A 574 -6.31 -2.37 -23.99
N LEU A 575 -6.43 -1.80 -22.79
CA LEU A 575 -5.34 -1.10 -22.12
C LEU A 575 -4.48 -2.11 -21.33
N PRO A 576 -3.27 -2.46 -21.77
CA PRO A 576 -2.43 -3.41 -21.05
C PRO A 576 -1.96 -2.80 -19.71
N PRO A 577 -1.60 -3.61 -18.69
CA PRO A 577 -1.19 -3.10 -17.39
C PRO A 577 0.02 -2.17 -17.49
N TYR A 578 0.06 -1.14 -16.65
CA TYR A 578 1.19 -0.21 -16.62
C TYR A 578 2.48 -0.93 -16.19
N ARG A 579 3.53 -0.82 -17.00
CA ARG A 579 4.86 -1.39 -16.73
C ARG A 579 5.92 -0.31 -16.86
N TRP A 580 6.57 0.00 -15.75
CA TRP A 580 7.65 0.98 -15.71
C TRP A 580 8.79 0.61 -16.65
N ALA A 581 9.25 1.59 -17.45
CA ALA A 581 10.42 1.49 -18.30
C ALA A 581 10.36 0.30 -19.28
N ASP A 582 9.16 0.05 -19.82
CA ASP A 582 8.91 -0.95 -20.86
C ASP A 582 8.47 -0.24 -22.15
N PRO A 583 9.40 0.07 -23.07
CA PRO A 583 9.08 0.88 -24.25
C PRO A 583 7.93 0.30 -25.10
N ALA A 584 7.85 -1.03 -25.24
CA ALA A 584 6.80 -1.66 -26.03
C ALA A 584 5.43 -1.52 -25.36
N SER A 585 5.37 -1.73 -24.05
CA SER A 585 4.14 -1.56 -23.27
C SER A 585 3.71 -0.09 -23.20
N GLU A 586 4.65 0.84 -23.01
CA GLU A 586 4.39 2.29 -22.97
C GLU A 586 3.88 2.79 -24.33
N GLU A 587 4.46 2.33 -25.44
CA GLU A 587 4.00 2.68 -26.79
C GLU A 587 2.60 2.11 -27.07
N GLN A 588 2.35 0.86 -26.68
CA GLN A 588 1.02 0.25 -26.85
C GLN A 588 -0.04 1.00 -26.04
N ARG A 589 0.24 1.33 -24.77
CA ARG A 589 -0.68 2.12 -23.93
C ARG A 589 -0.92 3.51 -24.51
N ALA A 590 0.13 4.20 -24.95
CA ALA A 590 -0.01 5.51 -25.58
C ALA A 590 -0.90 5.47 -26.83
N LYS A 591 -0.78 4.44 -27.67
CA LYS A 591 -1.65 4.23 -28.84
C LYS A 591 -3.11 4.03 -28.43
N VAL A 592 -3.37 3.16 -27.47
CA VAL A 592 -4.73 2.87 -26.97
C VAL A 592 -5.35 4.15 -26.39
N ILE A 593 -4.64 4.83 -25.48
CA ILE A 593 -5.08 6.08 -24.86
C ILE A 593 -5.42 7.13 -25.93
N TYR A 594 -4.53 7.34 -26.90
CA TYR A 594 -4.76 8.32 -27.96
C TYR A 594 -5.99 7.99 -28.80
N ILE A 595 -6.10 6.75 -29.31
CA ILE A 595 -7.21 6.31 -30.16
C ILE A 595 -8.54 6.43 -29.41
N THR A 596 -8.60 5.98 -28.15
CA THR A 596 -9.81 6.04 -27.33
C THR A 596 -10.21 7.47 -27.02
N LEU A 597 -9.28 8.34 -26.62
CA LEU A 597 -9.63 9.74 -26.35
C LEU A 597 -10.07 10.47 -27.61
N ASP A 598 -9.48 10.18 -28.77
CA ASP A 598 -9.86 10.75 -30.05
C ASP A 598 -11.26 10.29 -30.49
N SER A 599 -11.58 8.99 -30.35
CA SER A 599 -12.92 8.47 -30.63
C SER A 599 -13.98 9.11 -29.73
N LEU A 600 -13.69 9.22 -28.43
CA LEU A 600 -14.60 9.84 -27.46
C LEU A 600 -14.85 11.32 -27.77
N LYS A 601 -13.82 12.07 -28.21
CA LYS A 601 -13.98 13.46 -28.66
C LYS A 601 -14.90 13.57 -29.88
N HIS A 602 -14.73 12.67 -30.86
CA HIS A 602 -15.58 12.65 -32.06
C HIS A 602 -17.04 12.32 -31.73
N VAL A 603 -17.29 11.41 -30.79
CA VAL A 603 -18.65 11.08 -30.31
C VAL A 603 -19.28 12.28 -29.58
N GLN A 604 -18.51 12.98 -28.73
CA GLN A 604 -19.00 14.17 -28.03
C GLN A 604 -19.41 15.29 -28.99
N GLN A 605 -18.64 15.51 -30.06
CA GLN A 605 -18.93 16.53 -31.07
C GLN A 605 -20.15 16.19 -31.93
N THR A 606 -20.41 14.90 -32.18
CA THR A 606 -21.50 14.46 -33.06
C THR A 606 -22.83 14.32 -32.33
N THR A 607 -22.82 13.89 -31.07
CA THR A 607 -24.04 13.67 -30.28
C THR A 607 -24.43 14.86 -29.39
N GLY A 608 -23.49 15.77 -29.09
CA GLY A 608 -23.70 16.85 -28.12
C GLY A 608 -23.87 16.36 -26.67
N ILE A 609 -23.81 15.05 -26.45
CA ILE A 609 -23.92 14.42 -25.13
C ILE A 609 -22.52 14.32 -24.56
N SER A 610 -22.29 15.06 -23.48
CA SER A 610 -20.98 15.12 -22.83
C SER A 610 -20.97 14.19 -21.63
N GLY A 611 -20.19 13.11 -21.74
CA GLY A 611 -19.87 12.24 -20.61
C GLY A 611 -21.07 11.53 -19.95
N SER A 612 -22.10 11.19 -20.71
CA SER A 612 -23.19 10.35 -20.19
C SER A 612 -22.69 8.90 -20.00
N PRO A 613 -23.27 8.17 -19.02
CA PRO A 613 -23.01 6.74 -18.82
C PRO A 613 -23.25 5.87 -20.07
N GLU A 614 -23.93 6.40 -21.08
CA GLU A 614 -24.29 5.73 -22.33
C GLU A 614 -23.05 5.25 -23.11
N VAL A 615 -21.90 5.90 -22.95
CA VAL A 615 -20.62 5.44 -23.52
C VAL A 615 -20.21 4.06 -22.98
N PHE A 616 -20.52 3.73 -21.72
CA PHE A 616 -20.24 2.41 -21.13
C PHE A 616 -21.18 1.31 -21.65
N PHE A 617 -22.31 1.70 -22.24
CA PHE A 617 -23.31 0.78 -22.80
C PHE A 617 -23.20 0.68 -24.33
N ASP A 618 -22.26 1.39 -24.95
CA ASP A 618 -22.00 1.31 -26.37
C ASP A 618 -21.31 -0.02 -26.70
N HIS A 619 -21.95 -0.84 -27.55
CA HIS A 619 -21.42 -2.13 -28.00
C HIS A 619 -20.08 -2.06 -28.71
N THR A 620 -19.66 -0.87 -29.17
CA THR A 620 -18.35 -0.67 -29.80
C THR A 620 -17.20 -0.64 -28.80
N HIS A 621 -17.50 -0.45 -27.51
CA HIS A 621 -16.52 -0.32 -26.44
C HIS A 621 -16.64 -1.48 -25.45
N GLN A 622 -15.64 -2.36 -25.43
CA GLN A 622 -15.57 -3.45 -24.46
C GLN A 622 -15.05 -2.95 -23.12
N HIS A 623 -15.60 -3.49 -22.02
CA HIS A 623 -15.23 -3.15 -20.66
C HIS A 623 -15.04 -4.40 -19.81
N LEU A 624 -14.09 -4.33 -18.88
CA LEU A 624 -13.98 -5.31 -17.80
C LEU A 624 -15.15 -5.12 -16.83
N ALA A 625 -15.59 -6.22 -16.21
CA ALA A 625 -16.59 -6.15 -15.15
C ALA A 625 -16.05 -5.32 -13.99
N PHE A 626 -16.89 -4.42 -13.47
CA PHE A 626 -16.52 -3.55 -12.35
C PHE A 626 -16.33 -4.37 -11.07
N ASP A 627 -15.25 -4.10 -10.35
CA ASP A 627 -15.09 -4.59 -8.97
C ASP A 627 -15.83 -3.66 -8.00
N LEU A 628 -16.38 -4.21 -6.92
CA LEU A 628 -16.99 -3.44 -5.83
C LEU A 628 -16.01 -2.43 -5.23
N THR A 629 -14.71 -2.75 -5.20
CA THR A 629 -13.67 -1.84 -4.70
C THR A 629 -13.40 -0.66 -5.63
N GLU A 630 -13.77 -0.78 -6.91
CA GLU A 630 -13.63 0.29 -7.90
C GLU A 630 -14.85 1.21 -7.90
N LEU A 631 -16.02 0.69 -7.54
CA LEU A 631 -17.25 1.47 -7.45
C LEU A 631 -17.42 2.16 -6.09
N ASN A 632 -16.85 1.57 -5.04
CA ASN A 632 -17.05 2.03 -3.68
C ASN A 632 -15.74 2.43 -3.01
N PHE A 633 -15.74 3.62 -2.43
CA PHE A 633 -14.67 4.14 -1.62
C PHE A 633 -14.75 3.59 -0.19
N ASP A 634 -13.76 2.77 0.18
CA ASP A 634 -13.57 2.24 1.53
C ASP A 634 -12.72 3.21 2.36
N LEU A 635 -13.38 4.06 3.15
CA LEU A 635 -12.72 5.00 4.03
C LEU A 635 -11.81 4.31 5.06
N LEU A 636 -12.23 3.18 5.63
CA LEU A 636 -11.49 2.52 6.71
C LEU A 636 -10.27 1.76 6.19
N GLY A 637 -10.35 1.17 5.00
CA GLY A 637 -9.21 0.51 4.35
C GLY A 637 -8.15 1.51 3.90
N VAL A 638 -8.58 2.71 3.48
CA VAL A 638 -7.70 3.74 2.93
C VAL A 638 -7.04 4.60 4.00
N ALA A 639 -7.72 4.90 5.11
CA ALA A 639 -7.25 5.87 6.10
C ALA A 639 -6.44 5.26 7.26
N GLN A 640 -6.04 3.98 7.15
CA GLN A 640 -5.30 3.20 8.15
C GLN A 640 -3.77 3.33 8.07
#